data_AF-A0A316MT16-F1
#
_entry.id   AF-A0A316MT16-F1
#
_cell.length_a   1.000
_cell.length_b   1.000
_cell.length_c   1.000
_cell.angle_alpha   90.00
_cell.angle_beta   90.00
_cell.angle_gamma   90.00
#
_symmetry.space_group_name_H-M   'P 1'
#
loop_
_entity.id
_entity.type
_entity.pdbx_description
1 polymer ?
#
loop_
_entity_poly.entity_id
_entity_poly.type
_entity_poly.pdbx_seq_one_letter_code
_entity_poly.pdbx_strand_id
1 'polypeptide(L)'
;MKKFFMLKTTALFIPILFLSIAFSACKDDNLEFIQAEIELPDDANLMELEQWSYSIPFEIKSDSEWEIDFSFDDGKYICYAYPNKGVGNATVKICVLDNWTDYRRNGEMYITFPKDESKNQVIKLSQKCNLDNDENLTEIKDGDRIYAVGYGYNFLGEYASANSVSLNPIVMIDACSDRVNTGGVNASFEAKTYSGSSVTELMNELNADAKFEGKYFGFKGEVGATFGMRDFSNKNNEYAISYVEVAQQNIFLQMNRDEIIMDYMTDAAYEAINGLPHKGKRGEIPTSYPSTPEGLKKLVQDYGTHLILKARLGGKLKYRMTVDVSKVEGSYDLKAFANCSYKNSFIKTSASVSDSLHSSYNQNSKACEVKVFVQGGGKAEALKLGSNGGDNDANLKAWQTSLTDIKNQTLVGLDINDGMIPLYDLVNTNIEGGKARYNVLKAYITGDTEGLEAATSEALGLDLNYETGTVAHLKEIPIFDDSHASNSLIKDVYIQGQNVARVCEEFIPVIDKTKRVTVIYPVVSNKVKYNMGYFVGDAKHKPAKVCWDGMSLSVVECKDQPIGKKKELYIRGAAFMDSNKGDEQLESTVSEYKWSAPGYNGSYKYSLVKIFNKIWMRENYKGNRKEDGDKFGNNYNLEPVWASWNGSSQCYYSEAMVMENPNSRYPFAPKNWRVPYGEDYQSIIETLQENQIQLSTAKAFYPDWRGGILGFHHIYVGHRYVADPNIAWNVETTWYAIIKKNNSTKYEWDGVFAFDEKEESVGQHWWIWDDRCIPVRFVQNIQ
;
A
#
# COMPACT_ATOMS: atom_id res chain seq x y z
N MET A 1 65.80 5.90 -50.98
CA MET A 1 65.99 7.19 -51.69
C MET A 1 65.60 8.30 -50.73
N LYS A 2 66.45 9.35 -50.62
CA LYS A 2 66.30 10.67 -49.96
C LYS A 2 64.88 11.11 -49.54
N LYS A 3 64.55 11.94 -48.53
CA LYS A 3 65.18 12.68 -47.40
C LYS A 3 64.06 13.64 -46.86
N PHE A 4 64.15 14.15 -45.61
CA PHE A 4 63.41 15.27 -44.94
C PHE A 4 62.09 14.96 -44.18
N PHE A 5 62.08 15.03 -42.81
CA PHE A 5 61.80 16.17 -41.86
C PHE A 5 60.28 16.44 -41.70
N MET A 6 59.63 16.64 -40.54
CA MET A 6 60.02 17.15 -39.21
C MET A 6 59.21 16.47 -38.07
N LEU A 7 59.85 16.42 -36.90
CA LEU A 7 59.42 15.90 -35.61
C LEU A 7 58.87 17.06 -34.74
N LYS A 8 57.83 16.82 -33.91
CA LYS A 8 57.69 17.48 -32.59
C LYS A 8 57.00 16.55 -31.60
N THR A 9 57.78 16.07 -30.64
CA THR A 9 57.34 15.43 -29.39
C THR A 9 57.99 16.19 -28.24
N THR A 10 57.16 16.53 -27.25
CA THR A 10 57.38 16.50 -25.79
C THR A 10 58.78 16.84 -25.23
N ALA A 11 58.83 17.81 -24.30
CA ALA A 11 59.09 17.54 -22.87
C ALA A 11 59.38 18.84 -22.08
N LEU A 12 58.76 18.91 -20.88
CA LEU A 12 59.28 19.39 -19.59
C LEU A 12 60.22 20.60 -19.55
N PHE A 13 59.84 21.65 -18.81
CA PHE A 13 60.81 22.47 -18.09
C PHE A 13 60.31 22.87 -16.70
N ILE A 14 61.19 22.60 -15.73
CA ILE A 14 61.18 22.91 -14.30
C ILE A 14 61.39 24.42 -14.10
N PRO A 15 60.70 25.11 -13.16
CA PRO A 15 61.07 26.48 -12.82
C PRO A 15 62.26 26.46 -11.84
N ILE A 16 63.38 27.02 -12.29
CA ILE A 16 64.57 27.31 -11.48
C ILE A 16 64.29 28.55 -10.64
N LEU A 17 64.45 28.39 -9.32
CA LEU A 17 64.50 29.45 -8.34
C LEU A 17 65.79 30.28 -8.53
N PHE A 18 65.70 31.52 -9.01
CA PHE A 18 66.81 32.48 -8.97
C PHE A 18 66.51 33.58 -7.96
N LEU A 19 67.15 33.46 -6.80
CA LEU A 19 67.33 34.54 -5.84
C LEU A 19 68.38 35.50 -6.43
N SER A 20 67.99 36.73 -6.77
CA SER A 20 68.95 37.81 -6.99
C SER A 20 68.42 39.07 -6.31
N ILE A 21 69.05 39.40 -5.19
CA ILE A 21 68.93 40.69 -4.51
C ILE A 21 69.84 41.65 -5.26
N ALA A 22 69.26 42.67 -5.88
CA ALA A 22 69.97 43.87 -6.29
C ALA A 22 69.10 45.09 -5.95
N PHE A 23 69.46 45.80 -4.87
CA PHE A 23 68.99 47.16 -4.64
C PHE A 23 69.81 48.12 -5.53
N SER A 24 69.15 48.86 -6.41
CA SER A 24 69.45 50.29 -6.64
C SER A 24 68.48 50.97 -7.61
N ALA A 25 68.06 52.16 -7.14
CA ALA A 25 67.65 53.34 -7.88
C ALA A 25 66.24 53.39 -8.49
N CYS A 26 65.45 54.30 -7.91
CA CYS A 26 64.17 54.79 -8.38
C CYS A 26 64.16 55.09 -9.89
N LYS A 27 63.20 54.52 -10.58
CA LYS A 27 62.57 55.14 -11.75
C LYS A 27 61.10 54.70 -11.72
N ASP A 28 60.20 55.68 -11.70
CA ASP A 28 58.75 55.50 -11.71
C ASP A 28 58.34 54.61 -12.88
N ASP A 29 58.08 53.33 -12.59
CA ASP A 29 57.14 52.55 -13.37
C ASP A 29 55.78 52.76 -12.69
N ASN A 30 54.90 53.47 -13.37
CA ASN A 30 53.47 53.49 -13.08
C ASN A 30 52.99 52.03 -13.04
N LEU A 31 52.96 51.45 -11.85
CA LEU A 31 52.09 50.33 -11.54
C LEU A 31 50.68 50.86 -11.74
N GLU A 32 50.07 50.56 -12.88
CA GLU A 32 48.62 50.69 -13.04
C GLU A 32 47.99 49.85 -11.93
N PHE A 33 47.47 50.53 -10.91
CA PHE A 33 46.60 49.91 -9.91
C PHE A 33 45.34 49.48 -10.66
N ILE A 34 45.08 48.18 -10.75
CA ILE A 34 43.82 47.66 -11.27
C ILE A 34 42.74 48.01 -10.24
N GLN A 35 42.15 49.20 -10.38
CA GLN A 35 41.16 49.73 -9.44
C GLN A 35 39.84 48.94 -9.46
N ALA A 36 39.46 48.35 -10.61
CA ALA A 36 38.43 47.32 -10.80
C ALA A 36 38.11 47.15 -12.31
N GLU A 37 37.94 45.91 -12.78
CA GLU A 37 37.47 45.54 -14.12
C GLU A 37 36.54 44.32 -14.04
N ILE A 38 35.48 44.29 -14.86
CA ILE A 38 34.49 43.20 -14.94
C ILE A 38 34.50 42.66 -16.36
N GLU A 39 34.72 41.35 -16.51
CA GLU A 39 34.77 40.67 -17.81
C GLU A 39 33.64 39.64 -17.90
N LEU A 40 32.52 40.04 -18.51
CA LEU A 40 31.43 39.13 -18.89
C LEU A 40 31.80 38.33 -20.15
N PRO A 41 31.31 37.08 -20.31
CA PRO A 41 31.50 36.32 -21.54
C PRO A 41 30.90 37.04 -22.76
N ASP A 42 31.57 36.97 -23.91
CA ASP A 42 31.14 37.61 -25.16
C ASP A 42 29.76 37.16 -25.67
N ASP A 43 29.32 35.96 -25.27
CA ASP A 43 28.04 35.34 -25.62
C ASP A 43 26.96 35.48 -24.53
N ALA A 44 27.25 36.12 -23.39
CA ALA A 44 26.29 36.29 -22.31
C ALA A 44 25.30 37.43 -22.59
N ASN A 45 24.09 37.08 -23.04
CA ASN A 45 22.98 38.04 -23.15
C ASN A 45 22.12 38.06 -21.88
N LEU A 46 22.48 38.92 -20.93
CA LEU A 46 21.76 39.07 -19.65
C LEU A 46 20.35 39.68 -19.79
N MET A 47 19.99 40.18 -20.98
CA MET A 47 18.64 40.65 -21.33
C MET A 47 17.79 39.58 -22.04
N GLU A 48 18.33 38.38 -22.26
CA GLU A 48 17.61 37.23 -22.81
C GLU A 48 17.97 35.95 -22.05
N LEU A 49 18.04 36.03 -20.71
CA LEU A 49 18.29 34.87 -19.87
C LEU A 49 17.24 33.80 -20.14
N GLU A 50 17.69 32.54 -20.22
CA GLU A 50 16.79 31.43 -20.45
C GLU A 50 15.82 31.21 -19.28
N GLN A 51 14.70 30.56 -19.57
CA GLN A 51 13.68 30.26 -18.56
C GLN A 51 14.08 29.12 -17.61
N TRP A 52 15.12 28.34 -17.91
CA TRP A 52 15.60 27.25 -17.06
C TRP A 52 16.85 27.69 -16.31
N SER A 53 17.17 26.96 -15.25
CA SER A 53 18.34 27.18 -14.41
C SER A 53 19.65 26.79 -15.10
N TYR A 54 20.66 27.63 -14.91
CA TYR A 54 22.05 27.45 -15.37
C TYR A 54 22.95 28.51 -14.72
N SER A 55 24.27 28.35 -14.84
CA SER A 55 25.24 29.36 -14.42
C SER A 55 25.98 30.05 -15.57
N ILE A 56 26.22 31.35 -15.42
CA ILE A 56 27.06 32.17 -16.32
C ILE A 56 28.29 32.62 -15.53
N PRO A 57 29.50 32.10 -15.81
CA PRO A 57 30.72 32.55 -15.14
C PRO A 57 31.19 33.89 -15.72
N PHE A 58 31.76 34.75 -14.89
CA PHE A 58 32.43 35.99 -15.29
C PHE A 58 33.55 36.34 -14.31
N GLU A 59 34.50 37.17 -14.72
CA GLU A 59 35.65 37.55 -13.89
C GLU A 59 35.49 38.96 -13.32
N ILE A 60 35.78 39.11 -12.03
CA ILE A 60 36.03 40.41 -11.39
C ILE A 60 37.53 40.49 -11.14
N LYS A 61 38.18 41.50 -11.72
CA LYS A 61 39.57 41.87 -11.41
C LYS A 61 39.55 43.11 -10.54
N SER A 62 39.99 43.00 -9.30
CA SER A 62 39.97 44.11 -8.33
C SER A 62 41.13 43.96 -7.37
N ASP A 63 41.65 45.06 -6.85
CA ASP A 63 42.58 45.10 -5.72
C ASP A 63 41.87 45.40 -4.37
N SER A 64 40.54 45.57 -4.41
CA SER A 64 39.71 45.99 -3.30
C SER A 64 38.50 45.07 -3.08
N GLU A 65 37.72 45.38 -2.05
CA GLU A 65 36.47 44.68 -1.74
C GLU A 65 35.43 44.96 -2.81
N TRP A 66 34.59 43.98 -3.11
CA TRP A 66 33.48 44.10 -4.05
C TRP A 66 32.25 43.33 -3.53
N GLU A 67 31.07 43.78 -3.94
CA GLU A 67 29.77 43.21 -3.55
C GLU A 67 28.79 43.27 -4.73
N ILE A 68 27.95 42.26 -4.85
CA ILE A 68 26.94 42.12 -5.90
C ILE A 68 25.56 42.04 -5.27
N ASP A 69 24.71 43.00 -5.62
CA ASP A 69 23.31 43.06 -5.21
C ASP A 69 22.38 42.94 -6.41
N PHE A 70 21.13 42.58 -6.15
CA PHE A 70 20.08 42.53 -7.16
C PHE A 70 18.85 43.36 -6.76
N SER A 71 18.15 43.89 -7.75
CA SER A 71 16.83 44.49 -7.59
C SER A 71 15.89 43.96 -8.67
N PHE A 72 14.83 43.25 -8.27
CA PHE A 72 13.83 42.67 -9.18
C PHE A 72 12.52 43.46 -9.14
N ASP A 73 11.90 43.70 -10.29
CA ASP A 73 10.77 44.63 -10.41
C ASP A 73 9.51 44.19 -9.65
N ASP A 74 9.29 42.88 -9.49
CA ASP A 74 8.14 42.28 -8.80
C ASP A 74 8.52 41.52 -7.53
N GLY A 75 9.77 41.69 -7.06
CA GLY A 75 10.33 40.94 -5.93
C GLY A 75 10.54 39.45 -6.22
N LYS A 76 10.42 38.99 -7.48
CA LYS A 76 10.71 37.60 -7.85
C LYS A 76 12.13 37.49 -8.36
N TYR A 77 12.89 36.63 -7.70
CA TYR A 77 14.27 36.39 -8.05
C TYR A 77 14.40 35.81 -9.48
N ILE A 78 15.34 36.39 -10.23
CA ILE A 78 15.76 35.90 -11.56
C ILE A 78 17.02 35.06 -11.42
N CYS A 79 17.97 35.55 -10.63
CA CYS A 79 19.27 34.96 -10.43
C CYS A 79 19.87 35.43 -9.11
N TYR A 80 21.01 34.87 -8.74
CA TYR A 80 21.89 35.42 -7.72
C TYR A 80 23.35 35.21 -8.13
N ALA A 81 24.30 35.81 -7.40
CA ALA A 81 25.73 35.68 -7.68
C ALA A 81 26.41 34.79 -6.64
N TYR A 82 27.39 33.97 -7.07
CA TYR A 82 28.24 33.21 -6.16
C TYR A 82 29.72 33.23 -6.60
N PRO A 83 30.65 33.66 -5.73
CA PRO A 83 30.39 34.41 -4.51
C PRO A 83 29.75 35.78 -4.82
N ASN A 84 28.87 36.28 -3.94
CA ASN A 84 28.24 37.60 -4.10
C ASN A 84 29.07 38.75 -3.51
N LYS A 85 30.15 38.45 -2.80
CA LYS A 85 31.12 39.43 -2.30
C LYS A 85 32.50 38.80 -2.21
N GLY A 86 33.53 39.63 -2.24
CA GLY A 86 34.90 39.16 -2.13
C GLY A 86 35.92 40.27 -2.03
N VAL A 87 37.19 39.86 -1.96
CA VAL A 87 38.34 40.76 -1.95
C VAL A 87 39.33 40.27 -3.00
N GLY A 88 39.79 41.17 -3.86
CA GLY A 88 40.71 40.78 -4.91
C GLY A 88 40.00 40.18 -6.13
N ASN A 89 40.78 39.56 -7.01
CA ASN A 89 40.27 38.91 -8.20
C ASN A 89 39.43 37.66 -7.85
N ALA A 90 38.32 37.46 -8.56
CA ALA A 90 37.47 36.28 -8.38
C ALA A 90 36.70 35.94 -9.65
N THR A 91 36.54 34.64 -9.90
CA THR A 91 35.51 34.11 -10.79
C THR A 91 34.19 34.10 -10.06
N VAL A 92 33.19 34.79 -10.59
CA VAL A 92 31.82 34.84 -10.08
C VAL A 92 30.89 34.11 -11.04
N LYS A 93 29.91 33.38 -10.52
CA LYS A 93 28.83 32.78 -11.31
C LYS A 93 27.53 33.54 -11.08
N ILE A 94 26.85 33.93 -12.15
CA ILE A 94 25.44 34.31 -12.11
C ILE A 94 24.63 33.02 -12.23
N CYS A 95 23.97 32.62 -11.16
CA CYS A 95 23.12 31.44 -11.10
C CYS A 95 21.67 31.84 -11.43
N VAL A 96 21.25 31.58 -12.66
CA VAL A 96 19.90 31.85 -13.16
C VAL A 96 18.94 30.80 -12.59
N LEU A 97 17.80 31.25 -12.06
CA LEU A 97 16.75 30.41 -11.48
C LEU A 97 15.73 30.04 -12.56
N ASP A 98 14.95 28.98 -12.34
CA ASP A 98 13.85 28.64 -13.24
C ASP A 98 12.73 29.72 -13.28
N ASN A 99 12.16 29.95 -14.46
CA ASN A 99 10.97 30.77 -14.70
C ASN A 99 9.89 30.04 -15.51
N TRP A 100 9.14 29.19 -14.80
CA TRP A 100 8.01 28.44 -15.34
C TRP A 100 6.69 29.23 -15.40
N THR A 101 6.73 30.57 -15.37
CA THR A 101 5.52 31.40 -15.45
C THR A 101 5.25 31.85 -16.88
N ASP A 102 4.06 32.39 -17.15
CA ASP A 102 3.66 32.88 -18.47
C ASP A 102 4.02 34.36 -18.70
N TYR A 103 4.92 34.92 -17.90
CA TYR A 103 5.38 36.30 -18.01
C TYR A 103 6.87 36.39 -17.73
N ARG A 104 7.54 37.29 -18.45
CA ARG A 104 8.97 37.60 -18.27
C ARG A 104 9.23 38.27 -16.93
N ARG A 105 10.40 38.01 -16.36
CA ARG A 105 10.90 38.70 -15.16
C ARG A 105 12.00 39.68 -15.54
N ASN A 106 12.02 40.84 -14.89
CA ASN A 106 13.01 41.89 -15.16
C ASN A 106 13.63 42.39 -13.86
N GLY A 107 14.87 42.87 -13.96
CA GLY A 107 15.58 43.41 -12.82
C GLY A 107 16.91 44.04 -13.21
N GLU A 108 17.71 44.34 -12.19
CA GLU A 108 19.01 44.96 -12.32
C GLU A 108 20.00 44.28 -11.36
N MET A 109 21.20 43.99 -11.86
CA MET A 109 22.35 43.56 -11.07
C MET A 109 23.26 44.75 -10.83
N TYR A 110 23.69 44.92 -9.58
CA TYR A 110 24.55 46.00 -9.13
C TYR A 110 25.86 45.41 -8.65
N ILE A 111 26.98 45.79 -9.28
CA ILE A 111 28.32 45.44 -8.79
C ILE A 111 28.91 46.68 -8.17
N THR A 112 29.20 46.64 -6.87
CA THR A 112 29.63 47.77 -6.06
C THR A 112 31.06 47.57 -5.59
N PHE A 113 31.89 48.61 -5.73
CA PHE A 113 33.27 48.68 -5.22
C PHE A 113 33.34 49.75 -4.13
N PRO A 114 33.26 49.40 -2.84
CA PRO A 114 33.12 50.37 -1.75
C PRO A 114 34.27 51.39 -1.64
N LYS A 115 35.45 51.06 -2.17
CA LYS A 115 36.62 51.97 -2.16
C LYS A 115 36.74 52.84 -3.42
N ASP A 116 35.98 52.54 -4.47
CA ASP A 116 35.95 53.31 -5.72
C ASP A 116 34.56 53.23 -6.38
N GLU A 117 33.62 54.02 -5.86
CA GLU A 117 32.24 54.04 -6.35
C GLU A 117 32.12 54.42 -7.84
N SER A 118 33.14 55.04 -8.44
CA SER A 118 33.15 55.39 -9.87
C SER A 118 33.16 54.17 -10.79
N LYS A 119 33.52 53.00 -10.24
CA LYS A 119 33.58 51.71 -10.94
C LYS A 119 32.32 50.86 -10.77
N ASN A 120 31.34 51.34 -10.00
CA ASN A 120 30.08 50.64 -9.80
C ASN A 120 29.38 50.41 -11.15
N GLN A 121 28.89 49.20 -11.37
CA GLN A 121 28.14 48.85 -12.57
C GLN A 121 26.70 48.50 -12.25
N VAL A 122 25.81 48.87 -13.17
CA VAL A 122 24.40 48.46 -13.16
C VAL A 122 24.11 47.78 -14.48
N ILE A 123 23.73 46.50 -14.40
CA ILE A 123 23.45 45.66 -15.56
C ILE A 123 21.98 45.28 -15.53
N LYS A 124 21.27 45.54 -16.63
CA LYS A 124 19.86 45.16 -16.75
C LYS A 124 19.74 43.65 -17.00
N LEU A 125 18.71 43.07 -16.40
CA LEU A 125 18.38 41.66 -16.49
C LEU A 125 16.98 41.51 -17.08
N SER A 126 16.80 40.56 -18.00
CA SER A 126 15.49 40.10 -18.43
C SER A 126 15.53 38.62 -18.72
N GLN A 127 14.54 37.91 -18.17
CA GLN A 127 14.42 36.47 -18.25
C GLN A 127 13.18 36.07 -19.04
N LYS A 128 13.36 35.14 -19.98
CA LYS A 128 12.29 34.50 -20.76
C LYS A 128 11.30 33.77 -19.86
N CYS A 129 10.12 33.51 -20.42
CA CYS A 129 9.02 32.80 -19.77
C CYS A 129 8.47 31.68 -20.68
N ASN A 130 7.47 30.92 -20.22
CA ASN A 130 6.89 29.81 -20.99
C ASN A 130 6.44 30.22 -22.40
N LEU A 131 5.89 31.42 -22.54
CA LEU A 131 5.35 31.95 -23.80
C LEU A 131 6.43 32.40 -24.80
N ASP A 132 7.68 32.56 -24.35
CA ASP A 132 8.79 32.99 -25.22
C ASP A 132 9.41 31.84 -26.01
N ASN A 133 9.04 30.59 -25.72
CA ASN A 133 9.58 29.43 -26.43
C ASN A 133 8.90 29.24 -27.78
N ASP A 134 9.70 29.03 -28.83
CA ASP A 134 9.21 28.67 -30.16
C ASP A 134 8.50 27.31 -30.12
N GLU A 135 7.31 27.20 -30.73
CA GLU A 135 6.56 25.94 -30.85
C GLU A 135 7.37 24.82 -31.55
N ASN A 136 8.51 25.16 -32.18
CA ASN A 136 9.41 24.26 -32.89
C ASN A 136 10.70 23.87 -32.12
N LEU A 137 10.90 24.30 -30.87
CA LEU A 137 12.03 23.85 -30.05
C LEU A 137 11.87 22.36 -29.70
N THR A 138 12.64 21.50 -30.38
CA THR A 138 12.57 20.04 -30.23
C THR A 138 13.24 19.49 -28.97
N GLU A 139 13.97 20.31 -28.20
CA GLU A 139 14.54 19.92 -26.91
C GLU A 139 14.39 21.07 -25.89
N ILE A 140 13.49 20.89 -24.93
CA ILE A 140 13.50 21.66 -23.68
C ILE A 140 14.68 21.13 -22.85
N LYS A 141 15.60 21.99 -22.44
CA LYS A 141 16.65 21.62 -21.48
C LYS A 141 16.09 21.83 -20.08
N ASP A 142 16.01 20.76 -19.28
CA ASP A 142 15.35 20.76 -17.97
C ASP A 142 16.15 21.44 -16.83
N GLY A 143 17.18 22.24 -17.17
CA GLY A 143 18.05 22.93 -16.22
C GLY A 143 18.66 22.01 -15.15
N ASP A 144 18.96 22.58 -13.98
CA ASP A 144 19.50 21.84 -12.83
C ASP A 144 18.42 21.06 -12.06
N ARG A 145 17.14 21.35 -12.31
CA ARG A 145 16.01 20.70 -11.63
C ARG A 145 15.93 19.21 -11.94
N ILE A 146 16.48 18.75 -13.07
CA ILE A 146 16.59 17.33 -13.43
C ILE A 146 17.31 16.51 -12.33
N TYR A 147 18.21 17.15 -11.58
CA TYR A 147 18.95 16.49 -10.51
C TYR A 147 18.14 16.33 -9.22
N ALA A 148 17.06 17.11 -9.05
CA ALA A 148 16.22 17.26 -7.85
C ALA A 148 16.95 17.71 -6.58
N VAL A 149 18.23 17.40 -6.42
CA VAL A 149 19.09 17.80 -5.32
C VAL A 149 19.24 19.33 -5.29
N GLY A 150 19.13 19.93 -4.11
CA GLY A 150 19.11 21.37 -3.92
C GLY A 150 17.70 21.99 -4.01
N TYR A 151 16.71 21.23 -4.48
CA TYR A 151 15.31 21.63 -4.52
C TYR A 151 14.53 21.06 -3.35
N GLY A 152 13.36 21.64 -3.11
CA GLY A 152 12.37 21.13 -2.19
C GLY A 152 11.63 19.91 -2.74
N TYR A 153 11.03 19.13 -1.84
CA TYR A 153 10.18 17.99 -2.13
C TYR A 153 8.91 18.06 -1.29
N ASN A 154 7.77 17.89 -1.93
CA ASN A 154 6.48 17.84 -1.26
C ASN A 154 6.07 16.39 -0.96
N PHE A 155 6.19 15.99 0.30
CA PHE A 155 5.77 14.66 0.76
C PHE A 155 4.26 14.37 0.63
N LEU A 156 3.44 15.38 0.34
CA LEU A 156 2.00 15.20 0.12
C LEU A 156 1.67 14.88 -1.35
N GLY A 157 2.65 15.01 -2.26
CA GLY A 157 2.53 14.72 -3.68
C GLY A 157 2.73 13.23 -4.04
N GLU A 158 3.18 12.99 -5.26
CA GLU A 158 3.59 11.67 -5.77
C GLU A 158 4.90 11.19 -5.13
N TYR A 159 5.10 9.88 -5.00
CA TYR A 159 6.31 9.26 -4.44
C TYR A 159 7.48 9.30 -5.43
N ALA A 160 8.61 9.86 -5.00
CA ALA A 160 9.87 9.97 -5.75
C ALA A 160 9.63 10.37 -7.23
N SER A 161 8.87 11.45 -7.42
CA SER A 161 8.41 11.96 -8.71
C SER A 161 8.91 13.39 -8.89
N ALA A 162 9.32 13.75 -10.11
CA ALA A 162 9.69 15.12 -10.46
C ALA A 162 8.52 16.10 -10.25
N ASN A 163 7.27 15.62 -10.33
CA ASN A 163 6.06 16.40 -10.04
C ASN A 163 5.99 16.88 -8.58
N SER A 164 6.67 16.17 -7.68
CA SER A 164 6.73 16.52 -6.26
C SER A 164 7.95 17.36 -5.89
N VAL A 165 8.85 17.62 -6.85
CA VAL A 165 10.01 18.50 -6.66
C VAL A 165 9.56 19.93 -6.88
N SER A 166 9.89 20.82 -5.93
CA SER A 166 9.52 22.23 -6.00
C SER A 166 10.09 22.90 -7.26
N LEU A 167 9.46 24.00 -7.68
CA LEU A 167 9.95 24.80 -8.79
C LEU A 167 11.13 25.69 -8.37
N ASN A 168 11.15 26.12 -7.12
CA ASN A 168 12.19 27.01 -6.61
C ASN A 168 13.31 26.20 -5.94
N PRO A 169 14.58 26.47 -6.28
CA PRO A 169 15.73 25.87 -5.62
C PRO A 169 15.95 26.51 -4.24
N ILE A 170 16.30 25.68 -3.28
CA ILE A 170 16.77 26.11 -1.96
C ILE A 170 18.28 26.31 -2.01
N VAL A 171 18.99 25.44 -2.72
CA VAL A 171 20.43 25.51 -3.03
C VAL A 171 20.61 25.23 -4.52
N MET A 172 21.41 26.03 -5.24
CA MET A 172 21.79 25.69 -6.61
C MET A 172 23.00 24.79 -6.63
N ILE A 173 22.88 23.67 -7.35
CA ILE A 173 23.94 22.69 -7.51
C ILE A 173 25.18 23.28 -8.20
N ASP A 174 24.98 24.18 -9.16
CA ASP A 174 26.05 24.88 -9.89
C ASP A 174 26.88 25.82 -9.01
N ALA A 175 26.25 26.43 -7.99
CA ALA A 175 26.92 27.32 -7.04
C ALA A 175 27.82 26.55 -6.06
N CYS A 176 27.46 25.30 -5.74
CA CYS A 176 28.20 24.44 -4.84
C CYS A 176 28.75 23.20 -5.55
N SER A 177 29.19 23.35 -6.80
CA SER A 177 29.67 22.24 -7.64
C SER A 177 30.81 21.43 -7.01
N ASP A 178 31.60 22.05 -6.13
CA ASP A 178 32.66 21.41 -5.33
C ASP A 178 32.12 20.47 -4.23
N ARG A 179 30.84 20.61 -3.87
CA ARG A 179 30.12 19.79 -2.87
C ARG A 179 29.25 18.71 -3.49
N VAL A 180 29.12 18.71 -4.82
CA VAL A 180 28.33 17.74 -5.57
C VAL A 180 29.14 16.48 -5.78
N ASN A 181 28.56 15.35 -5.40
CA ASN A 181 29.15 14.05 -5.65
C ASN A 181 28.16 13.19 -6.44
N THR A 182 28.70 12.51 -7.46
CA THR A 182 27.95 11.58 -8.30
C THR A 182 28.54 10.19 -8.19
N GLY A 183 27.70 9.18 -8.03
CA GLY A 183 28.12 7.77 -8.02
C GLY A 183 27.29 6.94 -8.99
N GLY A 184 27.94 6.08 -9.77
CA GLY A 184 27.24 5.09 -10.60
C GLY A 184 26.52 4.04 -9.75
N VAL A 185 25.38 3.56 -10.23
CA VAL A 185 24.59 2.51 -9.56
C VAL A 185 24.45 1.32 -10.49
N ASN A 186 24.53 0.11 -9.92
CA ASN A 186 24.12 -1.08 -10.66
C ASN A 186 22.60 -1.10 -10.74
N ALA A 187 22.05 -0.93 -11.94
CA ALA A 187 20.62 -0.99 -12.17
C ALA A 187 20.06 -2.34 -11.69
N SER A 188 19.26 -2.30 -10.62
CA SER A 188 18.46 -3.43 -10.14
C SER A 188 17.00 -3.24 -10.55
N PHE A 189 16.28 -4.35 -10.71
CA PHE A 189 14.85 -4.36 -10.98
C PHE A 189 14.13 -4.98 -9.79
N GLU A 190 14.23 -4.31 -8.64
CA GLU A 190 13.60 -4.77 -7.41
C GLU A 190 12.25 -4.09 -7.23
N ALA A 191 11.22 -4.90 -7.02
CA ALA A 191 9.87 -4.39 -6.80
C ALA A 191 9.57 -4.23 -5.31
N LYS A 192 9.00 -3.07 -4.95
CA LYS A 192 8.30 -2.85 -3.68
C LYS A 192 6.81 -2.73 -3.93
N THR A 193 6.01 -3.50 -3.20
CA THR A 193 4.55 -3.57 -3.36
C THR A 193 3.86 -3.10 -2.09
N TYR A 194 2.99 -2.10 -2.23
CA TYR A 194 2.11 -1.58 -1.19
C TYR A 194 0.67 -1.92 -1.54
N SER A 195 -0.16 -2.26 -0.55
CA SER A 195 -1.53 -2.71 -0.79
C SER A 195 -2.49 -2.30 0.32
N GLY A 196 -3.77 -2.15 -0.03
CA GLY A 196 -4.83 -1.91 0.94
C GLY A 196 -6.21 -2.05 0.32
N SER A 197 -7.21 -2.20 1.17
CA SER A 197 -8.64 -2.22 0.82
C SER A 197 -9.30 -0.84 0.89
N SER A 198 -8.59 0.13 1.47
CA SER A 198 -8.97 1.53 1.53
C SER A 198 -7.82 2.43 1.10
N VAL A 199 -8.16 3.66 0.69
CA VAL A 199 -7.18 4.71 0.44
C VAL A 199 -6.28 4.90 1.66
N THR A 200 -6.87 4.89 2.86
CA THR A 200 -6.14 5.12 4.09
C THR A 200 -5.16 4.01 4.41
N GLU A 201 -5.54 2.74 4.28
CA GLU A 201 -4.61 1.61 4.46
C GLU A 201 -3.44 1.70 3.50
N LEU A 202 -3.71 1.96 2.22
CA LEU A 202 -2.68 2.08 1.20
C LEU A 202 -1.72 3.25 1.48
N MET A 203 -2.26 4.42 1.86
CA MET A 203 -1.45 5.56 2.27
C MET A 203 -0.63 5.27 3.53
N ASN A 204 -1.16 4.51 4.49
CA ASN A 204 -0.41 4.10 5.68
C ASN A 204 0.78 3.21 5.32
N GLU A 205 0.59 2.23 4.43
CA GLU A 205 1.70 1.37 4.00
C GLU A 205 2.80 2.20 3.32
N LEU A 206 2.44 3.15 2.45
CA LEU A 206 3.39 4.07 1.81
C LEU A 206 4.11 4.95 2.84
N ASN A 207 3.35 5.55 3.77
CA ASN A 207 3.88 6.45 4.79
C ASN A 207 4.83 5.72 5.75
N ALA A 208 4.53 4.47 6.10
CA ALA A 208 5.36 3.66 6.97
C ALA A 208 6.72 3.33 6.36
N ASP A 209 6.79 3.00 5.07
CA ASP A 209 8.07 2.75 4.38
C ASP A 209 8.87 4.04 4.19
N ALA A 210 8.17 5.16 3.96
CA ALA A 210 8.79 6.47 3.84
C ALA A 210 9.24 7.08 5.18
N LYS A 211 8.78 6.57 6.32
CA LYS A 211 9.08 7.08 7.68
C LYS A 211 8.85 8.59 7.86
N PHE A 212 7.87 9.15 7.17
CA PHE A 212 7.52 10.57 7.33
C PHE A 212 6.87 10.79 8.71
N GLU A 213 7.42 11.73 9.49
CA GLU A 213 7.07 11.95 10.91
C GLU A 213 5.77 12.75 11.13
N GLY A 214 5.07 13.15 10.07
CA GLY A 214 3.84 13.92 10.17
C GLY A 214 2.63 13.07 10.61
N LYS A 215 1.67 13.72 11.29
CA LYS A 215 0.37 13.15 11.67
C LYS A 215 -0.55 12.92 10.47
N TYR A 216 -0.32 13.60 9.35
CA TYR A 216 -1.06 13.40 8.11
C TYR A 216 -0.50 12.25 7.29
N PHE A 217 -1.37 11.66 6.47
CA PHE A 217 -0.96 10.64 5.50
C PHE A 217 -0.10 11.25 4.39
N GLY A 218 1.21 11.01 4.44
CA GLY A 218 2.12 11.29 3.33
C GLY A 218 1.68 10.56 2.05
N PHE A 219 2.06 11.10 0.89
CA PHE A 219 1.79 10.55 -0.44
C PHE A 219 0.30 10.44 -0.82
N LYS A 220 -0.54 11.31 -0.27
CA LYS A 220 -1.96 11.41 -0.64
C LYS A 220 -2.13 11.70 -2.14
N GLY A 221 -1.26 12.54 -2.70
CA GLY A 221 -1.19 12.82 -4.14
C GLY A 221 -0.77 11.60 -4.97
N GLU A 222 0.10 10.73 -4.47
CA GLU A 222 0.47 9.48 -5.14
C GLU A 222 -0.72 8.55 -5.34
N VAL A 223 -1.54 8.37 -4.30
CA VAL A 223 -2.73 7.52 -4.38
C VAL A 223 -3.75 8.12 -5.35
N GLY A 224 -3.95 9.44 -5.34
CA GLY A 224 -4.86 10.13 -6.26
C GLY A 224 -4.38 10.17 -7.71
N ALA A 225 -3.06 10.25 -7.94
CA ALA A 225 -2.46 10.15 -9.27
C ALA A 225 -2.52 8.72 -9.82
N THR A 226 -2.61 7.72 -8.94
CA THR A 226 -2.61 6.30 -9.31
C THR A 226 -4.02 5.73 -9.45
N PHE A 227 -4.94 6.13 -8.58
CA PHE A 227 -6.34 5.69 -8.56
C PHE A 227 -7.27 6.89 -8.66
N GLY A 228 -8.35 6.75 -9.42
CA GLY A 228 -9.38 7.80 -9.45
C GLY A 228 -10.01 7.97 -8.07
N MET A 229 -10.36 9.20 -7.68
CA MET A 229 -10.92 9.50 -6.35
C MET A 229 -12.16 8.68 -5.97
N ARG A 230 -12.98 8.31 -6.96
CA ARG A 230 -14.17 7.46 -6.79
C ARG A 230 -13.87 5.97 -6.76
N ASP A 231 -12.66 5.54 -7.11
CA ASP A 231 -12.32 4.11 -7.18
C ASP A 231 -12.55 3.43 -5.83
N PHE A 232 -12.32 4.15 -4.73
CA PHE A 232 -12.41 3.67 -3.34
C PHE A 232 -13.84 3.53 -2.77
N SER A 233 -14.86 4.01 -3.50
CA SER A 233 -16.27 3.90 -3.10
C SER A 233 -16.78 2.45 -3.16
N ASN A 234 -16.18 1.62 -4.03
CA ASN A 234 -16.55 0.22 -4.16
C ASN A 234 -15.88 -0.63 -3.07
N LYS A 235 -16.65 -1.01 -2.06
CA LYS A 235 -16.18 -1.89 -0.96
C LYS A 235 -15.71 -3.28 -1.40
N ASN A 236 -15.96 -3.71 -2.63
CA ASN A 236 -15.48 -4.99 -3.14
C ASN A 236 -14.10 -4.88 -3.82
N ASN A 237 -13.55 -3.67 -3.95
CA ASN A 237 -12.26 -3.47 -4.59
C ASN A 237 -11.16 -3.44 -3.53
N GLU A 238 -10.02 -4.04 -3.87
CA GLU A 238 -8.76 -3.81 -3.19
C GLU A 238 -7.70 -3.28 -4.18
N TYR A 239 -6.67 -2.63 -3.65
CA TYR A 239 -5.74 -1.80 -4.42
C TYR A 239 -4.30 -2.11 -4.07
N ALA A 240 -3.44 -2.18 -5.08
CA ALA A 240 -2.00 -2.27 -4.88
C ALA A 240 -1.24 -1.34 -5.81
N ILE A 241 -0.14 -0.78 -5.29
CA ILE A 241 0.85 -0.03 -6.05
C ILE A 241 2.18 -0.76 -5.90
N SER A 242 2.79 -1.12 -7.02
CA SER A 242 4.15 -1.63 -7.03
C SER A 242 5.10 -0.71 -7.77
N TYR A 243 6.24 -0.39 -7.15
CA TYR A 243 7.30 0.40 -7.77
C TYR A 243 8.48 -0.50 -8.12
N VAL A 244 9.00 -0.30 -9.31
CA VAL A 244 10.26 -0.89 -9.78
C VAL A 244 11.16 0.28 -10.16
N GLU A 245 12.13 0.55 -9.30
CA GLU A 245 13.08 1.65 -9.45
C GLU A 245 14.32 1.14 -10.20
N VAL A 246 14.68 1.78 -11.31
CA VAL A 246 15.87 1.45 -12.11
C VAL A 246 16.83 2.63 -12.06
N ALA A 247 17.57 2.72 -10.96
CA ALA A 247 18.55 3.79 -10.74
C ALA A 247 19.78 3.60 -11.64
N GLN A 248 20.24 4.69 -12.25
CA GLN A 248 21.48 4.77 -13.03
C GLN A 248 22.58 5.50 -12.25
N GLN A 249 22.19 6.47 -11.42
CA GLN A 249 23.12 7.29 -10.64
C GLN A 249 22.53 7.75 -9.31
N ASN A 250 23.42 7.94 -8.34
CA ASN A 250 23.18 8.65 -7.10
C ASN A 250 23.83 10.03 -7.21
N ILE A 251 23.11 11.07 -6.79
CA ILE A 251 23.64 12.44 -6.67
C ILE A 251 23.45 12.89 -5.22
N PHE A 252 24.48 13.49 -4.64
CA PHE A 252 24.39 14.05 -3.30
C PHE A 252 25.19 15.35 -3.09
N LEU A 253 24.65 16.22 -2.24
CA LEU A 253 25.34 17.39 -1.70
C LEU A 253 25.98 17.05 -0.35
N GLN A 254 27.29 17.24 -0.27
CA GLN A 254 28.05 17.05 0.97
C GLN A 254 28.14 18.35 1.76
N MET A 255 27.06 18.67 2.47
CA MET A 255 26.96 19.85 3.34
C MET A 255 26.13 19.52 4.57
N ASN A 256 26.44 20.17 5.69
CA ASN A 256 25.60 20.10 6.88
C ASN A 256 24.56 21.24 6.90
N ARG A 257 23.57 21.11 7.78
CA ARG A 257 22.45 22.05 7.88
C ARG A 257 22.89 23.49 8.15
N ASP A 258 23.85 23.70 9.04
CA ASP A 258 24.26 25.05 9.44
C ASP A 258 25.06 25.73 8.32
N GLU A 259 25.89 24.97 7.60
CA GLU A 259 26.53 25.43 6.35
C GLU A 259 25.48 25.85 5.31
N ILE A 260 24.44 25.04 5.11
CA ILE A 260 23.37 25.36 4.16
C ILE A 260 22.71 26.69 4.52
N ILE A 261 22.25 26.84 5.76
CA ILE A 261 21.52 28.03 6.22
C ILE A 261 22.37 29.31 6.08
N MET A 262 23.66 29.21 6.40
CA MET A 262 24.53 30.40 6.49
C MET A 262 25.18 30.78 5.16
N ASP A 263 25.51 29.80 4.32
CA ASP A 263 26.45 30.00 3.21
C ASP A 263 25.94 29.58 1.82
N TYR A 264 24.91 28.72 1.74
CA TYR A 264 24.51 28.09 0.45
C TYR A 264 23.04 28.23 0.06
N MET A 265 22.16 28.67 0.98
CA MET A 265 20.79 28.97 0.62
C MET A 265 20.73 30.12 -0.39
N THR A 266 19.85 30.02 -1.38
CA THR A 266 19.52 31.18 -2.21
C THR A 266 18.89 32.26 -1.32
N ASP A 267 19.17 33.53 -1.61
CA ASP A 267 18.58 34.65 -0.85
C ASP A 267 17.05 34.54 -0.81
N ALA A 268 16.44 34.15 -1.93
CA ALA A 268 15.01 33.90 -2.06
C ALA A 268 14.51 32.85 -1.05
N ALA A 269 15.19 31.70 -0.99
CA ALA A 269 14.83 30.62 -0.07
C ALA A 269 15.05 31.04 1.38
N TYR A 270 16.15 31.74 1.66
CA TYR A 270 16.47 32.22 3.01
C TYR A 270 15.39 33.19 3.51
N GLU A 271 15.01 34.18 2.71
CA GLU A 271 13.93 35.12 3.06
C GLU A 271 12.58 34.40 3.21
N ALA A 272 12.21 33.52 2.26
CA ALA A 272 10.93 32.82 2.27
C ALA A 272 10.76 31.88 3.47
N ILE A 273 11.76 31.02 3.72
CA ILE A 273 11.73 30.05 4.81
C ILE A 273 11.72 30.76 6.17
N ASN A 274 12.49 31.84 6.33
CA ASN A 274 12.51 32.65 7.54
C ASN A 274 11.30 33.62 7.68
N GLY A 275 10.49 33.78 6.63
CA GLY A 275 9.34 34.69 6.64
C GLY A 275 9.74 36.17 6.68
N LEU A 276 10.88 36.51 6.08
CA LEU A 276 11.44 37.86 6.06
C LEU A 276 10.93 38.64 4.84
N PRO A 277 10.81 39.98 4.94
CA PRO A 277 10.58 40.82 3.77
C PRO A 277 11.79 40.77 2.84
N HIS A 278 11.54 40.95 1.54
CA HIS A 278 12.59 41.06 0.55
C HIS A 278 13.26 42.42 0.64
N LYS A 279 14.59 42.44 0.77
CA LYS A 279 15.38 43.67 0.87
C LYS A 279 16.07 43.99 -0.44
N GLY A 280 15.42 44.81 -1.28
CA GLY A 280 16.03 45.35 -2.50
C GLY A 280 16.50 46.79 -2.34
N LYS A 281 17.34 47.28 -3.26
CA LYS A 281 17.73 48.71 -3.31
C LYS A 281 16.55 49.68 -3.47
N ARG A 282 15.39 49.21 -3.95
CA ARG A 282 14.15 50.00 -4.11
C ARG A 282 13.24 50.01 -2.87
N GLY A 283 13.65 49.35 -1.77
CA GLY A 283 12.91 49.29 -0.50
C GLY A 283 12.57 47.86 -0.06
N GLU A 284 11.91 47.74 1.09
CA GLU A 284 11.44 46.45 1.62
C GLU A 284 10.09 46.05 1.00
N ILE A 285 10.01 44.84 0.44
CA ILE A 285 8.76 44.25 -0.02
C ILE A 285 8.28 43.26 1.05
N PRO A 286 7.03 43.36 1.55
CA PRO A 286 6.51 42.43 2.55
C PRO A 286 6.59 40.97 2.11
N THR A 287 6.86 40.08 3.06
CA THR A 287 6.94 38.64 2.77
C THR A 287 5.63 38.10 2.22
N SER A 288 5.71 37.26 1.18
CA SER A 288 4.58 36.45 0.70
C SER A 288 4.30 35.24 1.60
N TYR A 289 5.18 34.95 2.57
CA TYR A 289 5.17 33.71 3.35
C TYR A 289 5.08 33.96 4.87
N PRO A 290 4.16 34.82 5.35
CA PRO A 290 4.03 35.10 6.78
C PRO A 290 3.69 33.82 7.57
N SER A 291 3.90 33.85 8.90
CA SER A 291 3.59 32.73 9.80
C SER A 291 2.08 32.52 10.06
N THR A 292 1.27 32.76 9.04
CA THR A 292 -0.18 32.50 8.98
C THR A 292 -0.43 31.23 8.18
N PRO A 293 -1.55 30.52 8.37
CA PRO A 293 -1.88 29.32 7.59
C PRO A 293 -1.74 29.49 6.07
N GLU A 294 -2.22 30.59 5.50
CA GLU A 294 -2.19 30.86 4.06
C GLU A 294 -0.75 31.10 3.55
N GLY A 295 0.05 31.83 4.31
CA GLY A 295 1.46 32.07 4.02
C GLY A 295 2.31 30.79 4.09
N LEU A 296 2.07 29.93 5.08
CA LEU A 296 2.75 28.64 5.22
C LEU A 296 2.30 27.64 4.15
N LYS A 297 1.02 27.65 3.77
CA LYS A 297 0.51 26.91 2.61
C LYS A 297 1.27 27.28 1.35
N LYS A 298 1.38 28.59 1.06
CA LYS A 298 2.12 29.08 -0.10
C LYS A 298 3.59 28.69 -0.05
N LEU A 299 4.24 28.78 1.12
CA LEU A 299 5.63 28.34 1.30
C LEU A 299 5.82 26.86 0.93
N VAL A 300 4.95 25.99 1.44
CA VAL A 300 5.02 24.54 1.17
C VAL A 300 4.71 24.22 -0.30
N GLN A 301 3.85 24.99 -0.95
CA GLN A 301 3.61 24.85 -2.40
C GLN A 301 4.86 25.23 -3.21
N ASP A 302 5.52 26.34 -2.85
CA ASP A 302 6.60 26.91 -3.64
C ASP A 302 7.97 26.24 -3.38
N TYR A 303 8.18 25.69 -2.17
CA TYR A 303 9.45 25.10 -1.72
C TYR A 303 9.33 23.67 -1.15
N GLY A 304 8.14 23.05 -1.19
CA GLY A 304 7.94 21.70 -0.65
C GLY A 304 7.95 21.63 0.87
N THR A 305 8.06 20.42 1.43
CA THR A 305 8.15 20.19 2.88
C THR A 305 9.56 19.85 3.34
N HIS A 306 10.43 19.37 2.45
CA HIS A 306 11.82 18.99 2.75
C HIS A 306 12.77 19.41 1.63
N LEU A 307 13.99 19.83 1.95
CA LEU A 307 15.10 19.96 0.99
C LEU A 307 15.66 18.58 0.64
N ILE A 308 15.94 18.34 -0.64
CA ILE A 308 16.63 17.13 -1.13
C ILE A 308 18.14 17.36 -1.12
N LEU A 309 18.87 16.54 -0.36
CA LEU A 309 20.34 16.46 -0.39
C LEU A 309 20.86 15.24 -1.14
N LYS A 310 20.06 14.17 -1.24
CA LYS A 310 20.43 12.93 -1.96
C LYS A 310 19.27 12.46 -2.83
N ALA A 311 19.55 12.20 -4.09
CA ALA A 311 18.57 11.67 -5.04
C ALA A 311 19.12 10.49 -5.83
N ARG A 312 18.21 9.59 -6.22
CA ARG A 312 18.45 8.52 -7.20
C ARG A 312 17.80 8.91 -8.51
N LEU A 313 18.58 8.95 -9.58
CA LEU A 313 18.10 9.27 -10.93
C LEU A 313 18.14 8.02 -11.82
N GLY A 314 17.14 7.89 -12.69
CA GLY A 314 16.99 6.77 -13.60
C GLY A 314 15.60 6.70 -14.20
N GLY A 315 15.03 5.49 -14.27
CA GLY A 315 13.64 5.26 -14.68
C GLY A 315 12.84 4.50 -13.63
N LYS A 316 11.53 4.71 -13.56
CA LYS A 316 10.64 4.04 -12.60
C LYS A 316 9.42 3.47 -13.31
N LEU A 317 9.07 2.23 -13.00
CA LEU A 317 7.78 1.64 -13.34
C LEU A 317 6.89 1.67 -12.11
N LYS A 318 5.63 2.06 -12.30
CA LYS A 318 4.58 1.98 -11.30
C LYS A 318 3.46 1.09 -11.83
N TYR A 319 3.25 -0.05 -11.18
CA TYR A 319 2.15 -0.96 -11.46
C TYR A 319 1.00 -0.61 -10.55
N ARG A 320 -0.13 -0.22 -11.14
CA ARG A 320 -1.42 -0.08 -10.46
C ARG A 320 -2.19 -1.38 -10.63
N MET A 321 -2.63 -1.97 -9.54
CA MET A 321 -3.58 -3.07 -9.55
C MET A 321 -4.85 -2.71 -8.78
N THR A 322 -6.00 -3.03 -9.38
CA THR A 322 -7.30 -3.05 -8.70
C THR A 322 -7.89 -4.45 -8.83
N VAL A 323 -8.35 -5.04 -7.73
CA VAL A 323 -8.96 -6.38 -7.72
C VAL A 323 -10.39 -6.29 -7.21
N ASP A 324 -11.35 -6.75 -8.00
CA ASP A 324 -12.74 -6.93 -7.56
C ASP A 324 -12.88 -8.30 -6.86
N VAL A 325 -12.74 -8.29 -5.53
CA VAL A 325 -12.73 -9.50 -4.69
C VAL A 325 -14.05 -10.26 -4.70
N SER A 326 -15.14 -9.62 -5.16
CA SER A 326 -16.43 -10.32 -5.32
C SER A 326 -16.35 -11.41 -6.39
N LYS A 327 -15.49 -11.21 -7.40
CA LYS A 327 -15.27 -12.12 -8.53
C LYS A 327 -14.13 -13.12 -8.30
N VAL A 328 -13.38 -12.98 -7.21
CA VAL A 328 -12.26 -13.86 -6.89
C VAL A 328 -12.77 -15.18 -6.31
N GLU A 329 -12.25 -16.28 -6.85
CA GLU A 329 -12.41 -17.66 -6.39
C GLU A 329 -11.04 -18.28 -6.07
N GLY A 330 -11.01 -19.29 -5.19
CA GLY A 330 -9.78 -19.96 -4.79
C GLY A 330 -8.84 -19.12 -3.91
N SER A 331 -7.56 -19.53 -3.86
CA SER A 331 -6.53 -18.89 -3.01
C SER A 331 -6.27 -17.42 -3.38
N TYR A 332 -6.23 -16.52 -2.41
CA TYR A 332 -6.07 -15.08 -2.67
C TYR A 332 -5.12 -14.38 -1.70
N ASP A 333 -4.19 -13.60 -2.26
CA ASP A 333 -3.43 -12.57 -1.55
C ASP A 333 -3.08 -11.44 -2.53
N LEU A 334 -3.41 -10.20 -2.17
CA LEU A 334 -3.27 -9.04 -3.05
C LEU A 334 -1.80 -8.72 -3.40
N LYS A 335 -0.87 -8.82 -2.45
CA LYS A 335 0.55 -8.57 -2.73
C LYS A 335 1.11 -9.66 -3.63
N ALA A 336 0.70 -10.92 -3.43
CA ALA A 336 1.05 -12.02 -4.32
C ALA A 336 0.47 -11.83 -5.73
N PHE A 337 -0.79 -11.42 -5.86
CA PHE A 337 -1.42 -11.13 -7.15
C PHE A 337 -0.71 -9.98 -7.89
N ALA A 338 -0.39 -8.89 -7.18
CA ALA A 338 0.41 -7.79 -7.72
C ALA A 338 1.78 -8.28 -8.19
N ASN A 339 2.43 -9.17 -7.43
CA ASN A 339 3.70 -9.78 -7.81
C ASN A 339 3.61 -10.71 -9.03
N CYS A 340 2.49 -11.42 -9.21
CA CYS A 340 2.25 -12.23 -10.41
C CYS A 340 1.93 -11.38 -11.66
N SER A 341 1.67 -10.09 -11.50
CA SER A 341 1.25 -9.22 -12.62
C SER A 341 2.39 -8.77 -13.53
N TYR A 342 3.64 -8.86 -13.06
CA TYR A 342 4.81 -8.57 -13.88
C TYR A 342 4.92 -9.59 -15.01
N LYS A 343 5.04 -9.10 -16.26
CA LYS A 343 5.11 -9.96 -17.45
C LYS A 343 6.54 -10.17 -17.96
N ASN A 344 7.51 -9.50 -17.34
CA ASN A 344 8.93 -9.64 -17.64
C ASN A 344 9.67 -10.47 -16.58
N SER A 345 10.81 -11.04 -16.96
CA SER A 345 11.66 -11.90 -16.14
C SER A 345 12.73 -11.15 -15.34
N PHE A 346 12.94 -9.86 -15.63
CA PHE A 346 13.97 -9.06 -14.98
C PHE A 346 13.55 -8.56 -13.59
N ILE A 347 12.27 -8.27 -13.41
CA ILE A 347 11.74 -7.82 -12.12
C ILE A 347 11.81 -8.97 -11.12
N LYS A 348 12.57 -8.73 -10.05
CA LYS A 348 12.67 -9.62 -8.91
C LYS A 348 11.81 -9.06 -7.78
N THR A 349 10.95 -9.91 -7.25
CA THR A 349 10.15 -9.60 -6.07
C THR A 349 10.87 -10.04 -4.82
N SER A 350 10.73 -9.28 -3.74
CA SER A 350 11.28 -9.65 -2.43
C SER A 350 10.61 -10.89 -1.82
N ALA A 351 9.39 -11.22 -2.26
CA ALA A 351 8.62 -12.38 -1.83
C ALA A 351 8.46 -13.38 -2.98
N SER A 352 8.80 -14.65 -2.73
CA SER A 352 8.45 -15.75 -3.64
C SER A 352 6.94 -15.98 -3.60
N VAL A 353 6.32 -16.05 -4.77
CA VAL A 353 4.90 -16.41 -4.88
C VAL A 353 4.78 -17.92 -5.06
N SER A 354 3.84 -18.56 -4.35
CA SER A 354 3.60 -19.99 -4.49
C SER A 354 2.94 -20.32 -5.85
N ASP A 355 3.18 -21.53 -6.35
CA ASP A 355 2.55 -22.03 -7.58
C ASP A 355 1.01 -21.98 -7.52
N SER A 356 0.45 -22.20 -6.31
CA SER A 356 -0.99 -22.11 -6.06
C SER A 356 -1.54 -20.70 -6.27
N LEU A 357 -0.85 -19.67 -5.74
CA LEU A 357 -1.23 -18.27 -5.92
C LEU A 357 -1.02 -17.80 -7.36
N HIS A 358 0.04 -18.28 -8.02
CA HIS A 358 0.28 -18.02 -9.44
C HIS A 358 -0.85 -18.57 -10.32
N SER A 359 -1.27 -19.82 -10.05
CA SER A 359 -2.38 -20.46 -10.75
C SER A 359 -3.70 -19.73 -10.49
N SER A 360 -3.94 -19.32 -9.24
CA SER A 360 -5.13 -18.55 -8.86
C SER A 360 -5.18 -17.19 -9.54
N TYR A 361 -4.07 -16.44 -9.58
CA TYR A 361 -4.00 -15.16 -10.30
C TYR A 361 -4.38 -15.32 -11.77
N ASN A 362 -3.86 -16.35 -12.45
CA ASN A 362 -4.18 -16.61 -13.86
C ASN A 362 -5.68 -16.89 -14.07
N GLN A 363 -6.30 -17.68 -13.19
CA GLN A 363 -7.74 -17.98 -13.21
C GLN A 363 -8.60 -16.74 -12.93
N ASN A 364 -8.14 -15.88 -12.03
CA ASN A 364 -8.83 -14.68 -11.57
C ASN A 364 -8.42 -13.40 -12.34
N SER A 365 -7.68 -13.51 -13.44
CA SER A 365 -7.17 -12.36 -14.20
C SER A 365 -8.26 -11.38 -14.66
N LYS A 366 -9.49 -11.84 -14.88
CA LYS A 366 -10.64 -10.98 -15.23
C LYS A 366 -11.18 -10.14 -14.06
N ALA A 367 -10.87 -10.53 -12.83
CA ALA A 367 -11.17 -9.75 -11.63
C ALA A 367 -10.10 -8.67 -11.37
N CYS A 368 -8.98 -8.72 -12.08
CA CYS A 368 -7.84 -7.82 -11.89
C CYS A 368 -7.74 -6.81 -13.03
N GLU A 369 -7.61 -5.53 -12.70
CA GLU A 369 -7.19 -4.48 -13.63
C GLU A 369 -5.75 -4.08 -13.31
N VAL A 370 -4.85 -4.19 -14.29
CA VAL A 370 -3.43 -3.81 -14.13
C VAL A 370 -3.06 -2.73 -15.14
N LYS A 371 -2.43 -1.66 -14.69
CA LYS A 371 -1.86 -0.59 -15.53
C LYS A 371 -0.41 -0.32 -15.14
N VAL A 372 0.43 -0.05 -16.13
CA VAL A 372 1.84 0.28 -15.93
C VAL A 372 2.07 1.73 -16.32
N PHE A 373 2.54 2.53 -15.36
CA PHE A 373 3.01 3.88 -15.60
C PHE A 373 4.53 3.85 -15.67
N VAL A 374 5.10 4.56 -16.64
CA VAL A 374 6.54 4.60 -16.89
C VAL A 374 7.01 6.04 -16.75
N GLN A 375 8.00 6.27 -15.90
CA GLN A 375 8.64 7.57 -15.69
C GLN A 375 10.13 7.47 -16.06
N GLY A 376 10.65 8.45 -16.80
CA GLY A 376 11.99 8.39 -17.40
C GLY A 376 12.06 7.46 -18.63
N GLY A 377 13.23 7.42 -19.24
CA GLY A 377 13.53 6.75 -20.49
C GLY A 377 13.16 7.57 -21.72
N GLY A 378 13.64 7.12 -22.88
CA GLY A 378 13.25 7.68 -24.16
C GLY A 378 11.73 7.58 -24.35
N LYS A 379 11.13 8.65 -24.88
CA LYS A 379 9.67 8.78 -25.02
C LYS A 379 9.04 7.59 -25.77
N ALA A 380 9.68 7.12 -26.83
CA ALA A 380 9.16 6.01 -27.64
C ALA A 380 9.20 4.68 -26.87
N GLU A 381 10.31 4.41 -26.18
CA GLU A 381 10.52 3.20 -25.38
C GLU A 381 9.57 3.16 -24.18
N ALA A 382 9.40 4.28 -23.49
CA ALA A 382 8.51 4.41 -22.34
C ALA A 382 7.04 4.18 -22.73
N LEU A 383 6.57 4.80 -23.82
CA LEU A 383 5.21 4.60 -24.34
C LEU A 383 4.94 3.15 -24.74
N LYS A 384 5.92 2.50 -25.37
CA LYS A 384 5.81 1.10 -25.77
C LYS A 384 5.71 0.19 -24.55
N LEU A 385 6.47 0.47 -23.50
CA LEU A 385 6.47 -0.32 -22.26
C LEU A 385 5.18 -0.12 -21.45
N GLY A 386 4.65 1.10 -21.36
CA GLY A 386 3.40 1.42 -20.66
C GLY A 386 2.13 0.94 -21.38
N SER A 387 2.25 0.48 -22.63
CA SER A 387 1.12 -0.03 -23.42
C SER A 387 0.69 -1.42 -22.94
N ASN A 388 -0.60 -1.75 -23.05
CA ASN A 388 -1.12 -3.06 -22.64
C ASN A 388 -0.42 -4.21 -23.40
N GLY A 389 0.22 -5.14 -22.68
CA GLY A 389 1.03 -6.23 -23.25
C GLY A 389 2.45 -5.82 -23.66
N GLY A 390 2.81 -4.55 -23.48
CA GLY A 390 4.12 -3.98 -23.76
C GLY A 390 5.16 -4.23 -22.66
N ASP A 391 4.74 -4.59 -21.46
CA ASP A 391 5.61 -5.09 -20.38
C ASP A 391 6.15 -6.48 -20.73
N ASN A 392 7.35 -6.53 -21.30
CA ASN A 392 8.08 -7.77 -21.60
C ASN A 392 9.58 -7.49 -21.61
N ASP A 393 10.39 -8.54 -21.55
CA ASP A 393 11.85 -8.46 -21.43
C ASP A 393 12.51 -7.57 -22.50
N ALA A 394 12.07 -7.68 -23.75
CA ALA A 394 12.66 -6.93 -24.85
C ALA A 394 12.40 -5.42 -24.71
N ASN A 395 11.15 -5.05 -24.42
CA ASN A 395 10.77 -3.65 -24.25
C ASN A 395 11.37 -3.06 -22.96
N LEU A 396 11.40 -3.82 -21.87
CA LEU A 396 11.99 -3.38 -20.61
C LEU A 396 13.50 -3.11 -20.76
N LYS A 397 14.22 -3.98 -21.46
CA LYS A 397 15.65 -3.79 -21.74
C LYS A 397 15.92 -2.62 -22.68
N ALA A 398 15.07 -2.42 -23.69
CA ALA A 398 15.18 -1.26 -24.59
C ALA A 398 14.98 0.06 -23.83
N TRP A 399 13.94 0.13 -22.98
CA TRP A 399 13.70 1.27 -22.11
C TRP A 399 14.85 1.49 -21.12
N GLN A 400 15.36 0.44 -20.45
CA GLN A 400 16.53 0.55 -19.58
C GLN A 400 17.75 1.11 -20.32
N THR A 401 18.00 0.67 -21.56
CA THR A 401 19.13 1.16 -22.36
C THR A 401 18.99 2.65 -22.66
N SER A 402 17.77 3.15 -22.89
CA SER A 402 17.56 4.58 -23.14
C SER A 402 17.93 5.47 -21.93
N LEU A 403 17.95 4.92 -20.72
CA LEU A 403 18.32 5.64 -19.50
C LEU A 403 19.84 5.92 -19.38
N THR A 404 20.68 5.41 -20.28
CA THR A 404 22.11 5.75 -20.28
C THR A 404 22.36 7.21 -20.63
N ASP A 405 21.42 7.85 -21.33
CA ASP A 405 21.42 9.30 -21.51
C ASP A 405 20.80 9.96 -20.28
N ILE A 406 21.55 10.86 -19.65
CA ILE A 406 21.12 11.59 -18.46
C ILE A 406 19.85 12.41 -18.70
N LYS A 407 19.63 12.90 -19.93
CA LYS A 407 18.42 13.64 -20.31
C LYS A 407 17.15 12.79 -20.23
N ASN A 408 17.30 11.47 -20.31
CA ASN A 408 16.18 10.53 -20.18
C ASN A 408 15.98 10.07 -18.74
N GLN A 409 16.76 10.55 -17.78
CA GLN A 409 16.64 10.16 -16.38
C GLN A 409 15.72 11.13 -15.63
N THR A 410 14.99 10.61 -14.65
CA THR A 410 14.17 11.38 -13.72
C THR A 410 14.48 10.95 -12.29
N LEU A 411 13.98 11.69 -11.30
CA LEU A 411 13.91 11.23 -9.92
C LEU A 411 13.14 9.91 -9.85
N VAL A 412 13.76 8.89 -9.26
CA VAL A 412 13.15 7.55 -9.08
C VAL A 412 13.18 7.06 -7.65
N GLY A 413 14.04 7.63 -6.81
CA GLY A 413 14.14 7.26 -5.41
C GLY A 413 14.71 8.39 -4.57
N LEU A 414 14.28 8.42 -3.31
CA LEU A 414 14.77 9.33 -2.29
C LEU A 414 15.52 8.53 -1.22
N ASP A 415 16.47 9.16 -0.55
CA ASP A 415 17.07 8.64 0.69
C ASP A 415 16.48 9.42 1.86
N ILE A 416 15.37 8.90 2.41
CA ILE A 416 14.55 9.67 3.36
C ILE A 416 15.20 9.75 4.75
N ASN A 417 16.12 8.84 5.11
CA ASN A 417 16.74 8.86 6.45
C ASN A 417 17.84 9.91 6.56
N ASP A 418 18.73 10.00 5.57
CA ASP A 418 19.94 10.85 5.63
C ASP A 418 20.12 11.74 4.39
N GLY A 419 19.09 11.83 3.54
CA GLY A 419 19.15 12.53 2.26
C GLY A 419 18.19 13.69 2.13
N MET A 420 17.47 14.04 3.19
CA MET A 420 16.50 15.13 3.18
C MET A 420 16.54 15.93 4.48
N ILE A 421 16.28 17.25 4.42
CA ILE A 421 16.17 18.12 5.59
C ILE A 421 14.77 18.72 5.61
N PRO A 422 13.97 18.57 6.69
CA PRO A 422 12.68 19.25 6.80
C PRO A 422 12.82 20.77 6.69
N LEU A 423 11.88 21.44 6.01
CA LEU A 423 11.96 22.89 5.79
C LEU A 423 12.03 23.69 7.11
N TYR A 424 11.36 23.23 8.17
CA TYR A 424 11.44 23.89 9.47
C TYR A 424 12.86 23.85 10.06
N ASP A 425 13.66 22.82 9.78
CA ASP A 425 15.04 22.74 10.25
C ASP A 425 15.98 23.70 9.50
N LEU A 426 15.56 24.25 8.36
CA LEU A 426 16.28 25.28 7.61
C LEU A 426 15.98 26.70 8.09
N VAL A 427 15.13 26.88 9.10
CA VAL A 427 14.89 28.20 9.71
C VAL A 427 16.12 28.62 10.51
N ASN A 428 16.62 29.83 10.24
CA ASN A 428 17.68 30.42 11.05
C ASN A 428 17.11 30.81 12.42
N THR A 429 17.41 30.03 13.46
CA THR A 429 16.89 30.31 14.81
C THR A 429 17.63 31.44 15.54
N ASN A 430 18.69 31.99 14.95
CA ASN A 430 19.54 33.02 15.56
C ASN A 430 19.06 34.45 15.24
N ILE A 431 18.13 34.63 14.29
CA ILE A 431 17.53 35.93 13.98
C ILE A 431 16.31 36.20 14.88
N GLU A 432 15.92 37.47 14.97
CA GLU A 432 14.70 37.88 15.66
C GLU A 432 13.47 37.16 15.06
N GLY A 433 12.63 36.57 15.92
CA GLY A 433 11.46 35.79 15.48
C GLY A 433 11.77 34.38 14.93
N GLY A 434 13.03 34.02 14.69
CA GLY A 434 13.41 32.74 14.05
C GLY A 434 12.93 31.49 14.82
N LYS A 435 13.05 31.48 16.16
CA LYS A 435 12.52 30.37 16.98
C LYS A 435 11.00 30.24 16.89
N ALA A 436 10.27 31.35 16.82
CA ALA A 436 8.83 31.35 16.67
C ALA A 436 8.43 30.82 15.28
N ARG A 437 9.14 31.26 14.22
CA ARG A 437 8.98 30.74 12.85
C ARG A 437 9.21 29.24 12.78
N TYR A 438 10.30 28.74 13.36
CA TYR A 438 10.60 27.31 13.45
C TYR A 438 9.44 26.52 14.06
N ASN A 439 8.94 26.95 15.23
CA ASN A 439 7.89 26.22 15.94
C ASN A 439 6.58 26.19 15.14
N VAL A 440 6.19 27.32 14.53
CA VAL A 440 4.95 27.42 13.75
C VAL A 440 5.05 26.59 12.46
N LEU A 441 6.18 26.67 11.73
CA LEU A 441 6.39 25.89 10.51
C LEU A 441 6.49 24.39 10.80
N LYS A 442 7.15 24.00 11.91
CA LYS A 442 7.18 22.61 12.36
C LYS A 442 5.78 22.09 12.64
N ALA A 443 5.03 22.78 13.50
CA ALA A 443 3.65 22.40 13.84
C ALA A 443 2.72 22.35 12.62
N TYR A 444 2.98 23.19 11.61
CA TYR A 444 2.27 23.16 10.33
C TYR A 444 2.61 21.88 9.55
N ILE A 445 3.89 21.62 9.27
CA ILE A 445 4.35 20.45 8.48
C ILE A 445 4.06 19.11 9.17
N THR A 446 4.18 19.02 10.49
CA THR A 446 3.93 17.79 11.27
C THR A 446 2.44 17.55 11.54
N GLY A 447 1.58 18.54 11.29
CA GLY A 447 0.14 18.42 11.52
C GLY A 447 -0.32 18.51 12.96
N ASP A 448 0.41 19.28 13.76
CA ASP A 448 -0.01 19.68 15.10
C ASP A 448 -1.04 20.83 15.10
N THR A 449 -1.41 21.33 13.92
CA THR A 449 -2.42 22.39 13.72
C THR A 449 -3.45 21.96 12.66
N GLU A 450 -4.73 22.30 12.86
CA GLU A 450 -5.88 21.89 12.01
C GLU A 450 -5.86 22.42 10.56
N GLY A 451 -4.82 23.15 10.13
CA GLY A 451 -4.82 23.89 8.86
C GLY A 451 -4.21 23.18 7.65
N LEU A 452 -3.23 22.28 7.83
CA LEU A 452 -2.49 21.72 6.69
C LEU A 452 -3.33 20.73 5.87
N GLU A 453 -4.21 19.91 6.44
CA GLU A 453 -5.02 18.96 5.66
C GLU A 453 -5.99 19.64 4.68
N ALA A 454 -6.66 20.70 5.14
CA ALA A 454 -7.54 21.54 4.32
C ALA A 454 -6.73 22.31 3.26
N ALA A 455 -5.60 22.91 3.67
CA ALA A 455 -4.69 23.62 2.78
C ALA A 455 -4.07 22.71 1.70
N THR A 456 -3.77 21.45 2.01
CA THR A 456 -3.14 20.49 1.09
C THR A 456 -4.10 20.01 0.00
N SER A 457 -5.35 19.74 0.38
CA SER A 457 -6.40 19.35 -0.56
C SER A 457 -6.61 20.45 -1.62
N GLU A 458 -6.70 21.69 -1.17
CA GLU A 458 -6.83 22.84 -2.07
C GLU A 458 -5.53 23.14 -2.85
N ALA A 459 -4.35 23.01 -2.21
CA ALA A 459 -3.05 23.33 -2.79
C ALA A 459 -2.61 22.41 -3.93
N LEU A 460 -3.00 21.13 -3.86
CA LEU A 460 -2.73 20.16 -4.91
C LEU A 460 -3.79 20.21 -6.02
N GLY A 461 -4.83 21.04 -5.90
CA GLY A 461 -5.97 21.05 -6.82
C GLY A 461 -6.74 19.72 -6.81
N LEU A 462 -6.60 18.95 -5.74
CA LEU A 462 -7.20 17.63 -5.59
C LEU A 462 -8.29 17.76 -4.52
N ASP A 463 -9.56 17.59 -4.89
CA ASP A 463 -10.64 17.35 -3.91
C ASP A 463 -10.39 15.98 -3.27
N LEU A 464 -9.45 15.93 -2.30
CA LEU A 464 -8.95 14.72 -1.68
C LEU A 464 -9.95 14.12 -0.66
N ASN A 465 -11.24 14.43 -0.83
CA ASN A 465 -12.35 13.74 -0.21
C ASN A 465 -12.58 12.43 -0.98
N TYR A 466 -11.81 11.41 -0.64
CA TYR A 466 -12.09 10.08 -1.14
C TYR A 466 -13.47 9.65 -0.65
N GLU A 467 -14.32 9.20 -1.57
CA GLU A 467 -15.58 8.55 -1.19
C GLU A 467 -15.23 7.19 -0.58
N THR A 468 -15.07 7.16 0.74
CA THR A 468 -14.78 5.95 1.48
C THR A 468 -16.09 5.31 1.94
N GLY A 469 -16.38 4.12 1.42
CA GLY A 469 -17.59 3.39 1.83
C GLY A 469 -17.62 3.14 3.33
N THR A 470 -18.81 2.82 3.85
CA THR A 470 -19.03 2.62 5.28
C THR A 470 -18.23 1.46 5.88
N VAL A 471 -17.67 1.68 7.06
CA VAL A 471 -16.94 0.69 7.86
C VAL A 471 -17.82 0.17 8.99
N ALA A 472 -17.89 -1.15 9.16
CA ALA A 472 -18.57 -1.77 10.29
C ALA A 472 -17.61 -1.86 11.49
N HIS A 473 -18.00 -1.30 12.64
CA HIS A 473 -17.25 -1.42 13.88
C HIS A 473 -17.78 -2.60 14.71
N LEU A 474 -16.96 -3.64 14.86
CA LEU A 474 -17.18 -4.78 15.74
C LEU A 474 -16.48 -4.52 17.08
N LYS A 475 -17.17 -3.80 17.96
CA LYS A 475 -16.66 -3.33 19.26
C LYS A 475 -16.19 -4.46 20.19
N GLU A 476 -16.75 -5.65 20.06
CA GLU A 476 -16.33 -6.81 20.82
C GLU A 476 -16.30 -8.05 19.93
N ILE A 477 -15.20 -8.81 19.98
CA ILE A 477 -15.14 -10.11 19.33
C ILE A 477 -16.11 -11.07 20.01
N PRO A 478 -17.08 -11.66 19.27
CA PRO A 478 -18.11 -12.49 19.87
C PRO A 478 -17.56 -13.65 20.68
N ILE A 479 -18.15 -13.84 21.86
CA ILE A 479 -17.93 -15.02 22.71
C ILE A 479 -18.96 -16.08 22.33
N PHE A 480 -18.56 -17.34 22.26
CA PHE A 480 -19.44 -18.46 21.99
C PHE A 480 -19.73 -19.22 23.28
N ASP A 481 -20.99 -19.61 23.46
CA ASP A 481 -21.40 -20.53 24.53
C ASP A 481 -21.52 -21.92 23.89
N ASP A 482 -20.54 -22.78 24.16
CA ASP A 482 -20.49 -24.14 23.62
C ASP A 482 -21.10 -25.19 24.57
N SER A 483 -21.68 -24.77 25.70
CA SER A 483 -22.22 -25.66 26.73
C SER A 483 -23.35 -26.57 26.22
N HIS A 484 -24.08 -26.15 25.18
CA HIS A 484 -25.24 -26.87 24.68
C HIS A 484 -25.32 -26.91 23.13
N ALA A 485 -25.85 -28.01 22.59
CA ALA A 485 -26.01 -28.23 21.13
C ALA A 485 -26.87 -27.17 20.43
N SER A 486 -27.79 -26.55 21.18
CA SER A 486 -28.73 -25.53 20.70
C SER A 486 -28.10 -24.15 20.54
N ASN A 487 -26.85 -23.95 20.93
CA ASN A 487 -26.12 -22.72 20.71
C ASN A 487 -25.40 -22.82 19.36
N SER A 488 -25.38 -21.76 18.55
CA SER A 488 -24.68 -21.84 17.27
C SER A 488 -23.21 -21.48 17.46
N LEU A 489 -22.31 -22.20 16.78
CA LEU A 489 -20.90 -21.85 16.67
C LEU A 489 -20.62 -20.96 15.46
N ILE A 490 -21.70 -20.39 14.89
CA ILE A 490 -21.67 -19.40 13.82
C ILE A 490 -22.52 -18.20 14.22
N LYS A 491 -21.98 -17.00 14.06
CA LYS A 491 -22.68 -15.72 14.24
C LYS A 491 -22.51 -14.87 13.00
N ASP A 492 -23.52 -14.06 12.68
CA ASP A 492 -23.45 -13.07 11.60
C ASP A 492 -23.39 -11.66 12.20
N VAL A 493 -22.63 -10.79 11.52
CA VAL A 493 -22.40 -9.38 11.88
C VAL A 493 -23.15 -8.51 10.88
N TYR A 494 -23.92 -7.54 11.39
CA TYR A 494 -24.77 -6.67 10.58
C TYR A 494 -24.49 -5.20 10.84
N ILE A 495 -24.58 -4.38 9.79
CA ILE A 495 -24.76 -2.93 9.90
C ILE A 495 -26.04 -2.56 9.15
N GLN A 496 -26.94 -1.82 9.79
CA GLN A 496 -28.20 -1.37 9.18
C GLN A 496 -28.99 -2.48 8.43
N GLY A 497 -28.95 -3.71 8.95
CA GLY A 497 -29.62 -4.88 8.35
C GLY A 497 -28.85 -5.59 7.22
N GLN A 498 -27.71 -5.08 6.77
CA GLN A 498 -26.82 -5.77 5.84
C GLN A 498 -25.84 -6.68 6.59
N ASN A 499 -25.80 -7.97 6.25
CA ASN A 499 -24.74 -8.88 6.72
C ASN A 499 -23.41 -8.49 6.07
N VAL A 500 -22.40 -8.21 6.89
CA VAL A 500 -21.05 -7.81 6.46
C VAL A 500 -19.98 -8.82 6.81
N ALA A 501 -20.23 -9.73 7.76
CA ALA A 501 -19.29 -10.79 8.11
C ALA A 501 -19.97 -11.96 8.83
N ARG A 502 -19.32 -13.12 8.74
CA ARG A 502 -19.67 -14.34 9.46
C ARG A 502 -18.53 -14.74 10.39
N VAL A 503 -18.82 -14.84 11.68
CA VAL A 503 -17.89 -15.30 12.71
C VAL A 503 -18.12 -16.78 12.97
N CYS A 504 -17.07 -17.59 12.87
CA CYS A 504 -17.09 -19.02 13.13
C CYS A 504 -16.18 -19.33 14.31
N GLU A 505 -16.68 -20.11 15.28
CA GLU A 505 -15.82 -20.85 16.20
C GLU A 505 -15.59 -22.25 15.61
N GLU A 506 -14.40 -22.47 15.06
CA GLU A 506 -14.11 -23.66 14.25
C GLU A 506 -12.76 -24.30 14.62
N PHE A 507 -12.61 -25.58 14.32
CA PHE A 507 -11.38 -26.30 14.59
C PHE A 507 -10.40 -26.19 13.41
N ILE A 508 -9.25 -25.56 13.65
CA ILE A 508 -8.18 -25.41 12.65
C ILE A 508 -6.87 -25.98 13.24
N PRO A 509 -6.54 -27.25 12.93
CA PRO A 509 -5.46 -27.95 13.61
C PRO A 509 -4.06 -27.39 13.31
N VAL A 510 -3.91 -26.67 12.20
CA VAL A 510 -2.65 -25.97 11.84
C VAL A 510 -2.41 -24.75 12.75
N ILE A 511 -3.46 -24.18 13.35
CA ILE A 511 -3.36 -23.06 14.30
C ILE A 511 -3.31 -23.60 15.73
N ASP A 512 -4.31 -24.39 16.15
CA ASP A 512 -4.33 -24.99 17.48
C ASP A 512 -4.87 -26.43 17.40
N LYS A 513 -4.06 -27.40 17.85
CA LYS A 513 -4.39 -28.83 17.82
C LYS A 513 -5.35 -29.27 18.94
N THR A 514 -5.64 -28.40 19.89
CA THR A 514 -6.30 -28.76 21.15
C THR A 514 -7.69 -28.18 21.31
N LYS A 515 -8.02 -27.10 20.60
CA LYS A 515 -9.30 -26.38 20.73
C LYS A 515 -9.67 -25.65 19.44
N ARG A 516 -10.92 -25.19 19.39
CA ARG A 516 -11.40 -24.29 18.32
C ARG A 516 -10.80 -22.90 18.45
N VAL A 517 -10.79 -22.19 17.32
CA VAL A 517 -10.36 -20.81 17.17
C VAL A 517 -11.49 -19.97 16.56
N THR A 518 -11.45 -18.65 16.79
CA THR A 518 -12.42 -17.72 16.22
C THR A 518 -11.89 -17.14 14.91
N VAL A 519 -12.60 -17.38 13.81
CA VAL A 519 -12.28 -16.83 12.49
C VAL A 519 -13.46 -16.01 11.99
N ILE A 520 -13.18 -14.84 11.42
CA ILE A 520 -14.18 -13.95 10.84
C ILE A 520 -14.01 -13.96 9.32
N TYR A 521 -15.09 -14.24 8.60
CA TYR A 521 -15.14 -14.25 7.15
C TYR A 521 -15.97 -13.09 6.64
N PRO A 522 -15.49 -12.32 5.65
CA PRO A 522 -16.23 -11.18 5.14
C PRO A 522 -17.41 -11.65 4.27
N VAL A 523 -18.46 -10.83 4.23
CA VAL A 523 -19.58 -11.01 3.31
C VAL A 523 -19.48 -9.99 2.20
N VAL A 524 -19.14 -10.46 1.01
CA VAL A 524 -18.91 -9.65 -0.19
C VAL A 524 -19.97 -10.02 -1.21
N SER A 525 -20.73 -9.03 -1.69
CA SER A 525 -21.86 -9.25 -2.60
C SER A 525 -22.84 -10.33 -2.12
N ASN A 526 -23.21 -10.28 -0.83
CA ASN A 526 -24.12 -11.21 -0.15
C ASN A 526 -23.64 -12.69 -0.11
N LYS A 527 -22.34 -12.92 -0.34
CA LYS A 527 -21.71 -14.24 -0.21
C LYS A 527 -20.62 -14.19 0.84
N VAL A 528 -20.59 -15.18 1.74
CA VAL A 528 -19.49 -15.37 2.69
C VAL A 528 -18.26 -15.82 1.92
N LYS A 529 -17.14 -15.12 2.05
CA LYS A 529 -15.88 -15.46 1.37
C LYS A 529 -14.99 -16.26 2.30
N TYR A 530 -15.12 -17.60 2.26
CA TYR A 530 -14.34 -18.50 3.13
C TYR A 530 -12.86 -18.61 2.76
N ASN A 531 -12.47 -18.11 1.60
CA ASN A 531 -11.09 -17.92 1.16
C ASN A 531 -10.45 -16.62 1.70
N MET A 532 -11.18 -15.80 2.45
CA MET A 532 -10.72 -14.49 2.95
C MET A 532 -10.93 -14.34 4.46
N GLY A 533 -10.76 -15.41 5.23
CA GLY A 533 -10.93 -15.42 6.68
C GLY A 533 -9.83 -14.67 7.44
N TYR A 534 -10.18 -14.16 8.61
CA TYR A 534 -9.28 -13.53 9.56
C TYR A 534 -9.38 -14.20 10.93
N PHE A 535 -8.33 -14.92 11.32
CA PHE A 535 -8.16 -15.43 12.67
C PHE A 535 -7.76 -14.27 13.58
N VAL A 536 -8.53 -14.07 14.66
CA VAL A 536 -8.42 -12.90 15.54
C VAL A 536 -7.25 -12.94 16.53
N GLY A 537 -6.42 -13.99 16.48
CA GLY A 537 -5.36 -14.24 17.46
C GLY A 537 -5.87 -14.87 18.76
N ASP A 538 -4.94 -15.35 19.58
CA ASP A 538 -5.23 -15.81 20.94
C ASP A 538 -4.03 -15.59 21.88
N ALA A 539 -4.05 -16.19 23.07
CA ALA A 539 -2.97 -16.04 24.05
C ALA A 539 -1.61 -16.60 23.61
N LYS A 540 -1.58 -17.45 22.59
CA LYS A 540 -0.37 -18.14 22.10
C LYS A 540 -0.02 -17.76 20.66
N HIS A 541 -1.00 -17.32 19.87
CA HIS A 541 -0.89 -17.13 18.44
C HIS A 541 -1.20 -15.69 18.03
N LYS A 542 -0.49 -15.22 17.01
CA LYS A 542 -0.79 -13.95 16.34
C LYS A 542 -2.05 -14.08 15.49
N PRO A 543 -2.73 -12.96 15.18
CA PRO A 543 -3.72 -12.93 14.12
C PRO A 543 -3.14 -13.42 12.79
N ALA A 544 -4.00 -14.03 11.96
CA ALA A 544 -3.59 -14.64 10.69
C ALA A 544 -4.69 -14.57 9.64
N LYS A 545 -4.31 -14.53 8.36
CA LYS A 545 -5.23 -14.79 7.25
C LYS A 545 -5.49 -16.29 7.14
N VAL A 546 -6.75 -16.67 6.93
CA VAL A 546 -7.24 -18.05 6.82
C VAL A 546 -7.95 -18.20 5.49
N CYS A 547 -7.40 -19.02 4.59
CA CYS A 547 -7.94 -19.22 3.25
C CYS A 547 -8.33 -20.68 3.04
N TRP A 548 -9.64 -20.93 2.92
CA TRP A 548 -10.18 -22.21 2.47
C TRP A 548 -10.36 -22.22 0.96
N ASP A 549 -9.78 -23.22 0.29
CA ASP A 549 -9.94 -23.50 -1.14
C ASP A 549 -10.34 -24.97 -1.30
N GLY A 550 -11.64 -25.24 -1.36
CA GLY A 550 -12.15 -26.59 -1.19
C GLY A 550 -11.71 -27.18 0.16
N MET A 551 -11.06 -28.34 0.14
CA MET A 551 -10.48 -28.98 1.35
C MET A 551 -9.11 -28.40 1.75
N SER A 552 -8.45 -27.65 0.87
CA SER A 552 -7.13 -27.10 1.13
C SER A 552 -7.23 -25.87 2.03
N LEU A 553 -6.30 -25.77 2.98
CA LEU A 553 -6.21 -24.67 3.92
C LEU A 553 -4.83 -24.02 3.81
N SER A 554 -4.82 -22.69 3.66
CA SER A 554 -3.63 -21.86 3.83
C SER A 554 -3.82 -20.91 5.02
N VAL A 555 -2.80 -20.80 5.88
CA VAL A 555 -2.78 -19.88 7.00
C VAL A 555 -1.51 -19.04 6.93
N VAL A 556 -1.65 -17.71 6.96
CA VAL A 556 -0.54 -16.76 6.87
C VAL A 556 -0.62 -15.79 8.03
N GLU A 557 0.34 -15.86 8.95
CA GLU A 557 0.40 -14.97 10.12
C GLU A 557 0.60 -13.50 9.71
N CYS A 558 -0.10 -12.59 10.40
CA CYS A 558 0.09 -11.16 10.30
C CYS A 558 1.35 -10.75 11.08
N LYS A 559 2.52 -10.78 10.41
CA LYS A 559 3.85 -10.60 11.05
C LYS A 559 3.96 -9.34 11.92
N ASP A 560 3.37 -8.24 11.46
CA ASP A 560 3.44 -6.92 12.09
C ASP A 560 2.50 -6.76 13.29
N GLN A 561 1.68 -7.78 13.57
CA GLN A 561 0.78 -7.77 14.72
C GLN A 561 1.36 -8.55 15.91
N PRO A 562 1.08 -8.11 17.16
CA PRO A 562 1.51 -8.81 18.35
C PRO A 562 0.70 -10.10 18.57
N ILE A 563 1.25 -11.01 19.38
CA ILE A 563 0.49 -12.15 19.93
C ILE A 563 -0.63 -11.60 20.81
N GLY A 564 -1.84 -12.15 20.68
CA GLY A 564 -3.00 -11.75 21.48
C GLY A 564 -4.29 -11.74 20.68
N LYS A 565 -5.39 -12.10 21.36
CA LYS A 565 -6.74 -11.96 20.80
C LYS A 565 -7.10 -10.48 20.64
N LYS A 566 -7.56 -10.08 19.45
CA LYS A 566 -8.13 -8.76 19.22
C LYS A 566 -9.39 -8.54 20.05
N LYS A 567 -9.58 -7.31 20.55
CA LYS A 567 -10.75 -6.94 21.37
C LYS A 567 -11.88 -6.41 20.51
N GLU A 568 -11.53 -5.56 19.55
CA GLU A 568 -12.42 -4.97 18.56
C GLU A 568 -11.80 -5.10 17.17
N LEU A 569 -12.62 -4.96 16.13
CA LEU A 569 -12.20 -4.96 14.73
C LEU A 569 -13.09 -4.04 13.90
N TYR A 570 -12.55 -3.57 12.78
CA TYR A 570 -13.27 -2.78 11.80
C TYR A 570 -13.31 -3.54 10.48
N ILE A 571 -14.49 -3.64 9.86
CA ILE A 571 -14.73 -4.49 8.69
C ILE A 571 -15.16 -3.60 7.53
N ARG A 572 -14.42 -3.70 6.41
CA ARG A 572 -14.74 -3.00 5.16
C ARG A 572 -14.59 -3.96 3.99
N GLY A 573 -15.70 -4.34 3.38
CA GLY A 573 -15.65 -5.29 2.26
C GLY A 573 -15.03 -6.62 2.67
N ALA A 574 -13.90 -6.97 2.06
CA ALA A 574 -13.11 -8.17 2.40
C ALA A 574 -12.06 -7.95 3.52
N ALA A 575 -11.85 -6.71 3.95
CA ALA A 575 -10.75 -6.38 4.85
C ALA A 575 -11.15 -6.25 6.32
N PHE A 576 -10.16 -6.54 7.18
CA PHE A 576 -10.23 -6.45 8.62
C PHE A 576 -9.12 -5.54 9.14
N MET A 577 -9.50 -4.52 9.89
CA MET A 577 -8.62 -3.48 10.42
C MET A 577 -8.65 -3.45 11.95
N ASP A 578 -7.52 -3.11 12.56
CA ASP A 578 -7.39 -2.93 14.00
C ASP A 578 -7.85 -1.54 14.49
N SER A 579 -7.99 -0.58 13.57
CA SER A 579 -8.40 0.80 13.88
C SER A 579 -9.14 1.39 12.68
N ASN A 580 -10.16 2.19 12.93
CA ASN A 580 -10.71 3.06 11.89
C ASN A 580 -9.86 4.32 11.79
N LYS A 581 -9.41 4.64 10.59
CA LYS A 581 -8.48 5.73 10.32
C LYS A 581 -9.14 6.85 9.50
N GLY A 582 -10.34 7.27 9.92
CA GLY A 582 -11.04 8.43 9.37
C GLY A 582 -12.18 8.12 8.40
N ASP A 583 -12.56 6.85 8.22
CA ASP A 583 -13.76 6.50 7.45
C ASP A 583 -15.04 6.67 8.28
N GLU A 584 -16.19 6.87 7.64
CA GLU A 584 -17.48 6.84 8.32
C GLU A 584 -17.73 5.43 8.88
N GLN A 585 -17.97 5.35 10.20
CA GLN A 585 -18.20 4.08 10.89
C GLN A 585 -19.62 3.93 11.40
N LEU A 586 -20.11 2.69 11.35
CA LEU A 586 -21.36 2.28 11.97
C LEU A 586 -21.09 1.14 12.94
N GLU A 587 -21.69 1.23 14.13
CA GLU A 587 -21.68 0.14 15.10
C GLU A 587 -22.41 -1.07 14.53
N SER A 588 -21.76 -2.22 14.63
CA SER A 588 -22.33 -3.48 14.17
C SER A 588 -23.16 -4.17 15.25
N THR A 589 -24.14 -4.95 14.82
CA THR A 589 -24.89 -5.87 15.67
C THR A 589 -24.54 -7.31 15.34
N VAL A 590 -24.42 -8.16 16.35
CA VAL A 590 -24.09 -9.58 16.19
C VAL A 590 -25.30 -10.43 16.53
N SER A 591 -25.62 -11.42 15.70
CA SER A 591 -26.69 -12.38 15.96
C SER A 591 -26.25 -13.81 15.69
N GLU A 592 -26.80 -14.78 16.44
CA GLU A 592 -26.57 -16.20 16.15
C GLU A 592 -27.08 -16.56 14.75
N TYR A 593 -26.22 -17.21 13.97
CA TYR A 593 -26.62 -17.77 12.68
C TYR A 593 -27.17 -19.18 12.92
N LYS A 594 -28.50 -19.30 12.83
CA LYS A 594 -29.22 -20.57 12.88
C LYS A 594 -29.97 -20.80 11.58
N TRP A 595 -30.00 -22.04 11.14
CA TRP A 595 -30.75 -22.40 9.95
C TRP A 595 -32.20 -22.74 10.30
N SER A 596 -33.14 -22.18 9.54
CA SER A 596 -34.57 -22.41 9.76
C SER A 596 -35.04 -23.51 8.84
N ALA A 597 -35.50 -24.62 9.40
CA ALA A 597 -35.99 -25.76 8.64
C ALA A 597 -37.18 -26.40 9.36
N PRO A 598 -37.83 -27.42 8.78
CA PRO A 598 -38.90 -28.12 9.47
C PRO A 598 -38.43 -28.75 10.80
N GLY A 599 -39.25 -28.57 11.82
CA GLY A 599 -39.16 -29.23 13.13
C GLY A 599 -40.34 -30.16 13.36
N TYR A 600 -40.46 -30.66 14.60
CA TYR A 600 -41.57 -31.52 14.97
C TYR A 600 -42.84 -30.67 15.09
N ASN A 601 -43.70 -30.73 14.08
CA ASN A 601 -44.91 -29.91 13.94
C ASN A 601 -44.68 -28.38 13.85
N GLY A 602 -43.65 -27.93 13.11
CA GLY A 602 -43.44 -26.49 12.88
C GLY A 602 -42.11 -26.17 12.21
N SER A 603 -41.62 -24.94 12.41
CA SER A 603 -40.26 -24.56 12.06
C SER A 603 -39.34 -24.68 13.28
N TYR A 604 -38.12 -25.12 13.06
CA TYR A 604 -37.07 -25.23 14.07
C TYR A 604 -35.82 -24.49 13.60
N LYS A 605 -35.14 -23.83 14.54
CA LYS A 605 -33.90 -23.08 14.32
C LYS A 605 -32.72 -23.95 14.73
N TYR A 606 -32.15 -24.65 13.76
CA TYR A 606 -31.01 -25.54 13.98
C TYR A 606 -29.71 -24.75 14.14
N SER A 607 -28.97 -25.09 15.19
CA SER A 607 -27.64 -24.55 15.44
C SER A 607 -26.59 -25.22 14.58
N LEU A 608 -25.58 -24.43 14.18
CA LEU A 608 -24.64 -24.79 13.14
C LEU A 608 -23.19 -24.70 13.63
N VAL A 609 -22.32 -25.44 12.95
CA VAL A 609 -20.87 -25.37 13.14
C VAL A 609 -20.17 -25.50 11.80
N LYS A 610 -19.09 -24.75 11.61
CA LYS A 610 -18.19 -24.95 10.47
C LYS A 610 -17.14 -25.99 10.85
N ILE A 611 -17.08 -27.07 10.10
CA ILE A 611 -16.05 -28.10 10.22
C ILE A 611 -15.35 -28.16 8.87
N PHE A 612 -14.12 -27.66 8.83
CA PHE A 612 -13.31 -27.53 7.63
C PHE A 612 -14.10 -26.83 6.50
N ASN A 613 -14.28 -27.48 5.36
CA ASN A 613 -14.94 -26.88 4.20
C ASN A 613 -16.48 -27.02 4.19
N LYS A 614 -17.10 -27.38 5.32
CA LYS A 614 -18.53 -27.67 5.40
C LYS A 614 -19.18 -27.03 6.62
N ILE A 615 -20.47 -26.72 6.47
CA ILE A 615 -21.35 -26.35 7.58
C ILE A 615 -22.20 -27.56 7.95
N TRP A 616 -22.21 -27.88 9.24
CA TRP A 616 -22.91 -29.01 9.81
C TRP A 616 -23.97 -28.55 10.80
N MET A 617 -25.06 -29.30 10.88
CA MET A 617 -25.97 -29.21 12.03
C MET A 617 -25.28 -29.75 13.29
N ARG A 618 -25.37 -29.00 14.40
CA ARG A 618 -24.88 -29.44 15.73
C ARG A 618 -25.79 -30.45 16.42
N GLU A 619 -27.03 -30.55 15.96
CA GLU A 619 -28.04 -31.45 16.50
C GLU A 619 -28.66 -32.30 15.38
N ASN A 620 -29.29 -33.41 15.75
CA ASN A 620 -29.96 -34.23 14.76
C ASN A 620 -31.22 -33.52 14.24
N TYR A 621 -31.58 -33.79 12.99
CA TYR A 621 -32.76 -33.28 12.34
C TYR A 621 -34.04 -33.81 13.02
N LYS A 622 -35.00 -32.92 13.29
CA LYS A 622 -36.21 -33.18 14.09
C LYS A 622 -37.50 -32.93 13.30
N GLY A 623 -37.44 -32.88 11.98
CA GLY A 623 -38.60 -32.62 11.13
C GLY A 623 -39.51 -33.83 10.99
N ASN A 624 -40.82 -33.66 11.15
CA ASN A 624 -41.82 -34.63 10.66
C ASN A 624 -42.55 -34.14 9.40
N ARG A 625 -42.12 -32.98 8.89
CA ARG A 625 -42.65 -32.32 7.70
C ARG A 625 -41.52 -31.95 6.75
N LYS A 626 -41.87 -31.82 5.48
CA LYS A 626 -41.02 -31.33 4.40
C LYS A 626 -41.04 -29.79 4.37
N GLU A 627 -40.23 -29.18 3.49
CA GLU A 627 -40.19 -27.70 3.34
C GLU A 627 -41.54 -27.10 2.91
N ASP A 628 -42.37 -27.84 2.18
CA ASP A 628 -43.72 -27.41 1.76
C ASP A 628 -44.78 -27.55 2.87
N GLY A 629 -44.41 -28.11 4.02
CA GLY A 629 -45.28 -28.33 5.16
C GLY A 629 -45.99 -29.69 5.19
N ASP A 630 -45.88 -30.52 4.14
CA ASP A 630 -46.49 -31.85 4.13
C ASP A 630 -45.77 -32.80 5.09
N LYS A 631 -46.54 -33.68 5.74
CA LYS A 631 -45.95 -34.75 6.55
C LYS A 631 -45.19 -35.73 5.67
N PHE A 632 -44.12 -36.31 6.21
CA PHE A 632 -43.41 -37.39 5.52
C PHE A 632 -44.34 -38.59 5.27
N GLY A 633 -45.16 -39.00 6.25
CA GLY A 633 -46.05 -40.16 6.13
C GLY A 633 -47.01 -40.18 4.93
N ASN A 634 -47.36 -39.02 4.36
CA ASN A 634 -48.29 -38.93 3.23
C ASN A 634 -47.75 -39.58 1.93
N ASN A 635 -46.42 -39.66 1.74
CA ASN A 635 -45.82 -40.18 0.51
C ASN A 635 -44.93 -41.42 0.72
N TYR A 636 -44.52 -41.72 1.96
CA TYR A 636 -43.57 -42.81 2.26
C TYR A 636 -44.24 -44.03 2.92
N ASN A 637 -45.56 -44.01 3.14
CA ASN A 637 -46.31 -45.00 3.94
C ASN A 637 -45.77 -45.19 5.38
N LEU A 638 -44.87 -44.31 5.83
CA LEU A 638 -44.14 -44.38 7.10
C LEU A 638 -43.95 -42.96 7.62
N GLU A 639 -44.21 -42.72 8.91
CA GLU A 639 -43.90 -41.45 9.60
C GLU A 639 -42.54 -41.56 10.31
N PRO A 640 -41.78 -40.46 10.46
CA PRO A 640 -40.58 -40.47 11.27
C PRO A 640 -40.89 -40.90 12.70
N VAL A 641 -40.01 -41.70 13.28
CA VAL A 641 -40.17 -42.18 14.65
C VAL A 641 -39.67 -41.11 15.61
N TRP A 642 -40.55 -40.56 16.44
CA TRP A 642 -40.16 -39.66 17.53
C TRP A 642 -39.93 -40.48 18.80
N ALA A 643 -38.73 -40.42 19.36
CA ALA A 643 -38.41 -41.11 20.60
C ALA A 643 -37.47 -40.29 21.49
N SER A 644 -37.56 -40.53 22.79
CA SER A 644 -36.69 -39.90 23.80
C SER A 644 -35.77 -40.95 24.42
N TRP A 645 -34.49 -40.63 24.56
CA TRP A 645 -33.51 -41.46 25.26
C TRP A 645 -32.56 -40.60 26.08
N ASN A 646 -32.34 -40.96 27.35
CA ASN A 646 -31.45 -40.25 28.29
C ASN A 646 -31.67 -38.71 28.30
N GLY A 647 -32.94 -38.28 28.31
CA GLY A 647 -33.31 -36.86 28.26
C GLY A 647 -33.24 -36.20 26.88
N SER A 648 -32.82 -36.91 25.84
CA SER A 648 -32.68 -36.39 24.47
C SER A 648 -33.82 -36.89 23.58
N SER A 649 -34.68 -35.98 23.11
CA SER A 649 -35.78 -36.30 22.19
C SER A 649 -35.36 -36.07 20.73
N GLN A 650 -35.55 -37.09 19.89
CA GLN A 650 -35.00 -37.15 18.53
C GLN A 650 -36.02 -37.73 17.54
N CYS A 651 -35.89 -37.35 16.27
CA CYS A 651 -36.52 -38.05 15.15
C CYS A 651 -35.56 -39.11 14.60
N TYR A 652 -36.13 -40.24 14.18
CA TYR A 652 -35.45 -41.30 13.46
C TYR A 652 -36.17 -41.53 12.12
N TYR A 653 -35.39 -41.75 11.07
CA TYR A 653 -35.86 -41.80 9.68
C TYR A 653 -35.51 -43.14 9.05
N SER A 654 -36.39 -43.65 8.19
CA SER A 654 -36.14 -44.88 7.43
C SER A 654 -35.26 -44.62 6.21
N GLU A 655 -34.64 -45.68 5.69
CA GLU A 655 -33.82 -45.64 4.48
C GLU A 655 -34.55 -44.97 3.30
N ALA A 656 -35.82 -45.34 3.09
CA ALA A 656 -36.66 -44.81 2.01
C ALA A 656 -36.86 -43.30 2.09
N MET A 657 -36.93 -42.72 3.29
CA MET A 657 -37.02 -41.26 3.45
C MET A 657 -35.70 -40.58 3.07
N VAL A 658 -34.60 -41.11 3.59
CA VAL A 658 -33.26 -40.52 3.43
C VAL A 658 -32.82 -40.51 1.95
N MET A 659 -33.18 -41.55 1.20
CA MET A 659 -32.84 -41.70 -0.23
C MET A 659 -33.71 -40.89 -1.19
N GLU A 660 -34.71 -40.15 -0.70
CA GLU A 660 -35.60 -39.40 -1.60
C GLU A 660 -34.80 -38.48 -2.53
N ASN A 661 -35.19 -38.49 -3.80
CA ASN A 661 -34.54 -37.69 -4.84
C ASN A 661 -34.55 -36.19 -4.45
N PRO A 662 -33.39 -35.51 -4.43
CA PRO A 662 -33.29 -34.09 -4.06
C PRO A 662 -33.99 -33.17 -5.07
N ASN A 663 -34.19 -33.65 -6.29
CA ASN A 663 -34.93 -32.99 -7.35
C ASN A 663 -36.37 -33.48 -7.46
N SER A 664 -36.83 -34.34 -6.54
CA SER A 664 -38.25 -34.68 -6.49
C SER A 664 -39.04 -33.43 -6.10
N ARG A 665 -40.35 -33.48 -6.32
CA ARG A 665 -41.25 -32.42 -5.85
C ARG A 665 -41.20 -32.27 -4.32
N TYR A 666 -40.67 -33.27 -3.60
CA TYR A 666 -40.80 -33.45 -2.16
C TYR A 666 -39.50 -33.96 -1.49
N PRO A 667 -38.37 -33.26 -1.65
CA PRO A 667 -37.08 -33.77 -1.19
C PRO A 667 -37.04 -33.92 0.34
N PHE A 668 -36.28 -34.91 0.82
CA PHE A 668 -36.09 -35.13 2.25
C PHE A 668 -35.21 -34.06 2.89
N ALA A 669 -34.06 -33.79 2.26
CA ALA A 669 -33.19 -32.69 2.65
C ALA A 669 -33.68 -31.39 2.02
N PRO A 670 -33.83 -30.32 2.82
CA PRO A 670 -34.12 -28.97 2.33
C PRO A 670 -33.13 -28.42 1.30
N LYS A 671 -33.54 -27.39 0.55
CA LYS A 671 -32.71 -26.78 -0.50
C LYS A 671 -31.32 -26.38 0.03
N ASN A 672 -30.27 -26.72 -0.73
CA ASN A 672 -28.84 -26.51 -0.42
C ASN A 672 -28.26 -27.33 0.75
N TRP A 673 -29.07 -28.17 1.38
CA TRP A 673 -28.63 -29.14 2.38
C TRP A 673 -28.74 -30.55 1.83
N ARG A 674 -27.98 -31.47 2.40
CA ARG A 674 -28.07 -32.90 2.06
C ARG A 674 -27.76 -33.77 3.25
N VAL A 675 -28.19 -35.02 3.16
CA VAL A 675 -27.66 -36.08 4.01
C VAL A 675 -26.16 -36.26 3.66
N PRO A 676 -25.28 -36.43 4.66
CA PRO A 676 -23.85 -36.64 4.45
C PRO A 676 -23.54 -37.85 3.57
N TYR A 677 -22.40 -37.79 2.91
CA TYR A 677 -21.76 -38.91 2.24
C TYR A 677 -20.75 -39.55 3.20
N GLY A 678 -20.37 -40.82 2.98
CA GLY A 678 -19.29 -41.44 3.76
C GLY A 678 -17.99 -40.62 3.72
N GLU A 679 -17.66 -40.07 2.55
CA GLU A 679 -16.50 -39.19 2.32
C GLU A 679 -16.50 -37.91 3.18
N ASP A 680 -17.66 -37.40 3.61
CA ASP A 680 -17.72 -36.22 4.46
C ASP A 680 -17.15 -36.47 5.85
N TYR A 681 -17.41 -37.65 6.41
CA TYR A 681 -16.84 -38.06 7.69
C TYR A 681 -15.39 -38.53 7.53
N GLN A 682 -15.13 -39.28 6.46
CA GLN A 682 -13.80 -39.83 6.19
C GLN A 682 -12.75 -38.71 6.00
N SER A 683 -13.09 -37.66 5.25
CA SER A 683 -12.19 -36.50 5.09
C SER A 683 -11.90 -35.76 6.40
N ILE A 684 -12.85 -35.72 7.35
CA ILE A 684 -12.61 -35.17 8.69
C ILE A 684 -11.59 -36.04 9.44
N ILE A 685 -11.79 -37.36 9.41
CA ILE A 685 -10.91 -38.32 10.08
C ILE A 685 -9.48 -38.26 9.53
N GLU A 686 -9.34 -38.24 8.21
CA GLU A 686 -8.06 -38.11 7.52
C GLU A 686 -7.36 -36.82 7.94
N THR A 687 -8.07 -35.69 7.94
CA THR A 687 -7.52 -34.40 8.39
C THR A 687 -7.02 -34.46 9.83
N LEU A 688 -7.77 -35.09 10.74
CA LEU A 688 -7.36 -35.26 12.14
C LEU A 688 -6.11 -36.15 12.28
N GLN A 689 -6.02 -37.22 11.50
CA GLN A 689 -4.89 -38.15 11.50
C GLN A 689 -3.63 -37.51 10.91
N GLU A 690 -3.74 -36.84 9.76
CA GLU A 690 -2.64 -36.12 9.10
C GLU A 690 -2.03 -35.04 10.00
N ASN A 691 -2.87 -34.36 10.79
CA ASN A 691 -2.43 -33.34 11.74
C ASN A 691 -1.97 -33.91 13.09
N GLN A 692 -2.00 -35.24 13.26
CA GLN A 692 -1.54 -35.96 14.45
C GLN A 692 -2.26 -35.52 15.73
N ILE A 693 -3.58 -35.37 15.64
CA ILE A 693 -4.41 -34.97 16.79
C ILE A 693 -4.41 -36.10 17.83
N GLN A 694 -4.15 -35.75 19.09
CA GLN A 694 -3.98 -36.71 20.21
C GLN A 694 -5.30 -37.25 20.77
N LEU A 695 -6.41 -36.95 20.11
CA LEU A 695 -7.76 -37.34 20.50
C LEU A 695 -8.21 -38.50 19.60
N SER A 696 -8.95 -39.48 20.14
CA SER A 696 -9.59 -40.50 19.30
C SER A 696 -10.53 -39.83 18.29
N THR A 697 -10.64 -40.42 17.11
CA THR A 697 -11.44 -39.86 16.02
C THR A 697 -12.91 -39.74 16.42
N ALA A 698 -13.44 -40.66 17.24
CA ALA A 698 -14.80 -40.56 17.78
C ALA A 698 -14.97 -39.40 18.74
N LYS A 699 -14.04 -39.27 19.69
CA LYS A 699 -14.11 -38.22 20.70
C LYS A 699 -14.02 -36.83 20.12
N ALA A 700 -13.41 -36.65 18.93
CA ALA A 700 -13.44 -35.37 18.23
C ALA A 700 -14.86 -34.85 17.91
N PHE A 701 -15.83 -35.75 17.72
CA PHE A 701 -17.23 -35.43 17.42
C PHE A 701 -18.11 -35.29 18.67
N TYR A 702 -17.60 -35.62 19.86
CA TYR A 702 -18.38 -35.62 21.10
C TYR A 702 -18.96 -34.24 21.44
N PRO A 703 -19.89 -34.17 22.41
CA PRO A 703 -20.25 -32.91 23.03
C PRO A 703 -19.02 -32.19 23.58
N ASP A 704 -19.05 -30.87 23.55
CA ASP A 704 -17.93 -30.02 23.99
C ASP A 704 -17.57 -30.30 25.46
N TRP A 705 -18.58 -30.47 26.32
CA TRP A 705 -18.41 -30.85 27.73
C TRP A 705 -17.84 -32.26 27.96
N ARG A 706 -17.81 -33.13 26.92
CA ARG A 706 -17.12 -34.43 26.92
C ARG A 706 -15.74 -34.39 26.24
N GLY A 707 -15.25 -33.20 25.89
CA GLY A 707 -13.96 -32.99 25.23
C GLY A 707 -13.99 -33.09 23.71
N GLY A 708 -15.17 -32.93 23.09
CA GLY A 708 -15.28 -32.83 21.63
C GLY A 708 -14.74 -31.50 21.11
N ILE A 709 -13.90 -31.56 20.08
CA ILE A 709 -13.21 -30.38 19.54
C ILE A 709 -13.86 -29.82 18.28
N LEU A 710 -14.61 -30.64 17.53
CA LEU A 710 -15.23 -30.22 16.26
C LEU A 710 -16.49 -29.38 16.45
N GLY A 711 -17.07 -29.34 17.65
CA GLY A 711 -18.36 -28.68 17.90
C GLY A 711 -19.57 -29.41 17.28
N PHE A 712 -19.36 -30.62 16.76
CA PHE A 712 -20.41 -31.47 16.18
C PHE A 712 -21.45 -31.87 17.23
N HIS A 713 -21.06 -32.12 18.48
CA HIS A 713 -21.99 -32.43 19.57
C HIS A 713 -22.78 -33.74 19.35
N HIS A 714 -22.07 -34.80 19.01
CA HIS A 714 -22.60 -36.15 18.86
C HIS A 714 -23.31 -36.64 20.13
N ILE A 715 -24.34 -37.49 19.98
CA ILE A 715 -25.04 -38.11 21.11
C ILE A 715 -25.32 -39.58 20.84
N TYR A 716 -25.18 -40.40 21.89
CA TYR A 716 -25.42 -41.84 21.89
C TYR A 716 -26.91 -42.15 22.11
N VAL A 717 -27.63 -42.43 21.02
CA VAL A 717 -29.09 -42.62 20.98
C VAL A 717 -29.56 -43.90 20.26
N GLY A 718 -28.63 -44.68 19.72
CA GLY A 718 -28.94 -45.96 19.08
C GLY A 718 -29.70 -45.83 17.76
N HIS A 719 -30.45 -46.88 17.42
CA HIS A 719 -31.46 -46.88 16.35
C HIS A 719 -32.82 -47.34 16.89
N ARG A 720 -33.87 -47.23 16.06
CA ARG A 720 -35.24 -47.68 16.36
C ARG A 720 -35.74 -48.64 15.28
N TYR A 721 -36.76 -49.42 15.59
CA TYR A 721 -37.47 -50.21 14.58
C TYR A 721 -38.77 -49.51 14.17
N VAL A 722 -39.14 -49.64 12.91
CA VAL A 722 -40.43 -49.16 12.40
C VAL A 722 -41.59 -49.86 13.13
N ALA A 723 -41.47 -51.18 13.31
CA ALA A 723 -42.50 -52.00 13.93
C ALA A 723 -42.59 -51.84 15.46
N ASP A 724 -41.49 -51.44 16.11
CA ASP A 724 -41.44 -51.19 17.56
C ASP A 724 -40.65 -49.91 17.88
N PRO A 725 -41.27 -48.73 17.68
CA PRO A 725 -40.60 -47.44 17.83
C PRO A 725 -40.22 -47.10 19.27
N ASN A 726 -40.77 -47.82 20.26
CA ASN A 726 -40.54 -47.54 21.68
C ASN A 726 -39.27 -48.22 22.21
N ILE A 727 -38.72 -49.22 21.51
CA ILE A 727 -37.51 -49.92 21.95
C ILE A 727 -36.26 -49.32 21.31
N ALA A 728 -35.34 -48.87 22.16
CA ALA A 728 -34.02 -48.40 21.77
C ALA A 728 -33.02 -49.57 21.71
N TRP A 729 -32.33 -49.71 20.59
CA TRP A 729 -31.32 -50.77 20.41
C TRP A 729 -29.92 -50.19 20.29
N ASN A 730 -28.97 -50.89 20.93
CA ASN A 730 -27.54 -50.58 20.96
C ASN A 730 -27.26 -49.08 21.19
N VAL A 731 -27.83 -48.54 22.28
CA VAL A 731 -27.77 -47.11 22.61
C VAL A 731 -26.37 -46.58 22.88
N GLU A 732 -25.39 -47.46 23.13
CA GLU A 732 -23.95 -47.15 23.26
C GLU A 732 -23.26 -46.92 21.91
N THR A 733 -23.95 -47.19 20.80
CA THR A 733 -23.48 -46.90 19.44
C THR A 733 -24.54 -46.03 18.76
N THR A 734 -24.16 -45.10 17.90
CA THR A 734 -25.14 -44.33 17.11
C THR A 734 -24.77 -44.32 15.65
N TRP A 735 -25.79 -44.52 14.83
CA TRP A 735 -25.68 -44.63 13.38
C TRP A 735 -26.29 -43.40 12.74
N TYR A 736 -25.49 -42.65 11.98
CA TYR A 736 -26.02 -41.60 11.11
C TYR A 736 -26.17 -42.12 9.70
N ALA A 737 -27.27 -41.73 9.06
CA ALA A 737 -27.50 -42.06 7.66
C ALA A 737 -26.41 -41.44 6.77
N ILE A 738 -25.91 -42.22 5.82
CA ILE A 738 -25.09 -41.71 4.72
C ILE A 738 -25.64 -42.19 3.38
N ILE A 739 -25.49 -41.33 2.39
CA ILE A 739 -25.95 -41.58 1.03
C ILE A 739 -24.80 -41.43 0.04
N LYS A 740 -25.00 -41.90 -1.20
CA LYS A 740 -24.11 -41.65 -2.32
C LYS A 740 -24.88 -41.13 -3.52
N LYS A 741 -24.16 -40.47 -4.43
CA LYS A 741 -24.73 -39.94 -5.67
C LYS A 741 -24.40 -40.87 -6.83
N ASN A 742 -25.40 -41.57 -7.38
CA ASN A 742 -25.17 -42.52 -8.49
C ASN A 742 -25.34 -41.87 -9.89
N ASN A 743 -25.90 -40.65 -9.99
CA ASN A 743 -25.85 -39.71 -11.13
C ASN A 743 -26.72 -38.47 -10.81
N SER A 744 -26.94 -37.53 -11.74
CA SER A 744 -27.64 -36.25 -11.49
C SER A 744 -29.09 -36.33 -11.01
N THR A 745 -29.71 -37.53 -10.96
CA THR A 745 -31.16 -37.69 -10.76
C THR A 745 -31.59 -38.58 -9.59
N LYS A 746 -30.70 -39.30 -8.89
CA LYS A 746 -31.07 -40.17 -7.74
C LYS A 746 -29.96 -40.29 -6.68
N TYR A 747 -30.36 -40.31 -5.41
CA TYR A 747 -29.52 -40.76 -4.30
C TYR A 747 -29.71 -42.26 -4.05
N GLU A 748 -28.65 -42.89 -3.56
CA GLU A 748 -28.68 -44.28 -3.11
C GLU A 748 -28.19 -44.35 -1.67
N TRP A 749 -28.66 -45.38 -0.98
CA TRP A 749 -28.16 -45.75 0.32
C TRP A 749 -26.68 -46.12 0.25
N ASP A 750 -25.87 -45.55 1.14
CA ASP A 750 -24.43 -45.84 1.23
C ASP A 750 -24.05 -46.45 2.58
N GLY A 751 -25.05 -46.82 3.39
CA GLY A 751 -24.85 -47.37 4.72
C GLY A 751 -25.06 -46.33 5.83
N VAL A 752 -24.43 -46.61 6.95
CA VAL A 752 -24.44 -45.76 8.13
C VAL A 752 -23.02 -45.43 8.57
N PHE A 753 -22.84 -44.26 9.16
CA PHE A 753 -21.64 -43.92 9.89
C PHE A 753 -21.86 -44.18 11.38
N ALA A 754 -21.17 -45.18 11.93
CA ALA A 754 -21.31 -45.59 13.33
C ALA A 754 -20.30 -44.88 14.22
N PHE A 755 -20.75 -44.51 15.41
CA PHE A 755 -19.94 -43.99 16.51
C PHE A 755 -20.11 -44.94 17.69
N ASP A 756 -19.04 -45.56 18.18
CA ASP A 756 -19.08 -46.51 19.29
C ASP A 756 -18.48 -45.91 20.57
N GLU A 757 -19.27 -45.90 21.66
CA GLU A 757 -18.84 -45.31 22.94
C GLU A 757 -17.77 -46.16 23.63
N LYS A 758 -17.79 -47.48 23.49
CA LYS A 758 -16.89 -48.40 24.21
C LYS A 758 -15.51 -48.47 23.58
N GLU A 759 -15.47 -48.55 22.26
CA GLU A 759 -14.22 -48.61 21.51
C GLU A 759 -13.65 -47.22 21.23
N GLU A 760 -14.41 -46.14 21.51
CA GLU A 760 -14.12 -44.77 21.07
C GLU A 760 -13.73 -44.71 19.58
N SER A 761 -14.44 -45.48 18.75
CA SER A 761 -14.16 -45.66 17.33
C SER A 761 -15.29 -45.11 16.46
N VAL A 762 -14.96 -44.79 15.21
CA VAL A 762 -15.95 -44.41 14.19
C VAL A 762 -15.65 -45.13 12.89
N GLY A 763 -16.68 -45.40 12.10
CA GLY A 763 -16.50 -45.99 10.78
C GLY A 763 -17.77 -46.10 9.97
N GLN A 764 -17.59 -46.31 8.66
CA GLN A 764 -18.67 -46.64 7.75
C GLN A 764 -19.06 -48.12 7.87
N HIS A 765 -20.35 -48.39 7.96
CA HIS A 765 -20.93 -49.73 7.93
C HIS A 765 -21.97 -49.84 6.82
N TRP A 766 -21.88 -50.91 6.03
CA TRP A 766 -22.66 -51.08 4.80
C TRP A 766 -24.02 -51.75 5.01
N TRP A 767 -24.30 -52.27 6.20
CA TRP A 767 -25.55 -52.97 6.49
C TRP A 767 -26.31 -52.29 7.63
N ILE A 768 -27.60 -52.09 7.38
CA ILE A 768 -28.64 -52.05 8.41
C ILE A 768 -29.63 -53.16 8.07
N TRP A 769 -30.20 -53.79 9.09
CA TRP A 769 -31.19 -54.83 8.88
C TRP A 769 -32.51 -54.14 8.53
N ASP A 770 -33.28 -54.74 7.62
CA ASP A 770 -34.59 -54.22 7.19
C ASP A 770 -35.44 -53.83 8.42
N ASP A 771 -36.15 -52.70 8.32
CA ASP A 771 -37.02 -52.09 9.36
C ASP A 771 -36.37 -51.15 10.40
N ARG A 772 -35.12 -50.69 10.21
CA ARG A 772 -34.48 -49.72 11.14
C ARG A 772 -34.70 -48.26 10.74
N CYS A 773 -34.87 -47.40 11.75
CA CYS A 773 -34.86 -45.94 11.66
C CYS A 773 -33.69 -45.38 12.45
N ILE A 774 -33.03 -44.36 11.89
CA ILE A 774 -31.79 -43.79 12.42
C ILE A 774 -31.84 -42.26 12.48
N PRO A 775 -31.08 -41.61 13.37
CA PRO A 775 -30.95 -40.16 13.37
C PRO A 775 -30.25 -39.68 12.09
N VAL A 776 -30.57 -38.46 11.68
CA VAL A 776 -29.96 -37.80 10.53
C VAL A 776 -29.40 -36.44 10.95
N ARG A 777 -28.28 -36.06 10.37
CA ARG A 777 -27.77 -34.68 10.37
C ARG A 777 -27.63 -34.24 8.93
N PHE A 778 -27.78 -32.95 8.66
CA PHE A 778 -27.50 -32.39 7.35
C PHE A 778 -26.19 -31.64 7.31
N VAL A 779 -25.63 -31.60 6.10
CA VAL A 779 -24.39 -30.90 5.78
C VAL A 779 -24.60 -30.02 4.54
N GLN A 780 -23.87 -28.92 4.50
CA GLN A 780 -23.78 -27.99 3.38
C GLN A 780 -22.32 -27.72 3.05
N ASN A 781 -21.95 -27.76 1.76
CA ASN A 781 -20.62 -27.33 1.32
C ASN A 781 -20.52 -25.80 1.39
N ILE A 782 -19.39 -25.26 1.86
CA ILE A 782 -19.12 -23.84 1.69
C ILE A 782 -18.76 -23.56 0.23
N GLN A 783 -19.30 -22.47 -0.32
CA GLN A 783 -19.03 -22.00 -1.69
C GLN A 783 -18.00 -20.87 -1.66
#